data_AF-A0A447XV17-F1
#
_entry.id   AF-A0A447XV17-F1
#
_cell.length_a   1.000
_cell.length_b   1.000
_cell.length_c   1.000
_cell.angle_alpha   90.00
_cell.angle_beta   90.00
_cell.angle_gamma   90.00
#
_symmetry.space_group_name_H-M   'P 1'
#
loop_
_entity.id
_entity.type
_entity.pdbx_description
1 polymer ?
#
loop_
_entity_poly.entity_id
_entity_poly.type
_entity_poly.pdbx_seq_one_letter_code
_entity_poly.pdbx_strand_id
1 'polypeptide(L)'
;MKTYIYQDEKSHKFWAVEQQRNELHINWGKVGTNGQSQVKSFADAAAAEKAELKLIAEKTKKGYVEEVSVITPTSVPVQVIECPEIAPLPQDKPVFVGDNLPWLADDAQIILPTEVAPTTLSHRRWPGDPVPQENELTLLRSVAANTHRRFKKVITFDYSTCSLDWQQAITQAVGLIDSPISTTLPPMVLAVLVALEQGFNRNDHEELMDQIVQEGGLEYATEVVIALQFIRFDWDYDAHLITFTPDDRQPGYLLRFASVEMRLRKHFSLANDDVWQRCADKLIAALGNMPAWHQPLVALLLPEKPEVAHEIARHFCGQKGLYALEWLKLTVTDAQVLADLEKYYPGQPGQVFDDYYGGNIWCATALQEQGVTALARFAHYATGDTCGEVLMHINHPQALTLLIHASEQGKRCHDRMTKAFVRFPHAALAALAELLAQKDEKRWRMMLMTMLISQPILAEQVIPWLSTPAVAVLKSCQQQLKQPSNHASADMLPAILVSPPWLSKKKKSVMPVLDLTPLPLESCCTLTETAEKEIHARHRWHAHQIDIGQKEDIQNYLTRLGFNRWNNGQYMKASDAVVELWQRGDYSALISEFKTFWHSYQREWQLYMLAALPIEKTAQAWNVLSKEPHVGVEFVMTHLQLAGLQGFIHSFSRYPQEALPVAQYFAAIELAPLIARAFNKLKTLRQDARSWLLKYPEHAITGLLPAALGKAGEAQDNARAALRMLTENGHQPLLQEIARRYNQPEVTDAVNALLALDALDNHPTKIPTLPAFYQPSLWTRPVLKANAQSLPDSALLRLGEMLRFPQEEALYPGLLQVKAACTADSLAEFAWDLFTAWQTAGAPSKESWAFTALGVLATMTPPAN
;
A
#
# COMPACT_ATOMS: atom_id res chain seq x y z
N MET A 1 7.48 28.69 22.02
CA MET A 1 8.54 28.24 21.10
C MET A 1 8.19 28.63 19.66
N LYS A 2 9.06 29.35 18.96
CA LYS A 2 8.84 29.74 17.55
C LYS A 2 9.19 28.57 16.64
N THR A 3 8.25 28.15 15.80
CA THR A 3 8.41 26.98 14.90
C THR A 3 8.55 27.44 13.46
N TYR A 4 9.50 26.86 12.76
CA TYR A 4 9.77 27.11 11.35
C TYR A 4 9.70 25.80 10.56
N ILE A 5 9.00 25.82 9.43
CA ILE A 5 8.80 24.65 8.57
C ILE A 5 9.60 24.82 7.28
N TYR A 6 10.26 23.73 6.87
CA TYR A 6 10.93 23.60 5.58
C TYR A 6 10.34 22.42 4.83
N GLN A 7 9.88 22.66 3.60
CA GLN A 7 9.25 21.65 2.75
C GLN A 7 9.82 21.66 1.34
N ASP A 8 10.31 20.51 0.88
CA ASP A 8 10.65 20.19 -0.51
C ASP A 8 10.12 18.81 -0.90
N GLU A 9 10.34 18.38 -2.15
CA GLU A 9 9.83 17.10 -2.71
C GLU A 9 10.25 15.84 -1.92
N LYS A 10 11.29 15.90 -1.08
CA LYS A 10 11.82 14.74 -0.33
C LYS A 10 11.88 14.95 1.18
N SER A 11 11.71 16.18 1.65
CA SER A 11 11.92 16.57 3.05
C SER A 11 10.81 17.49 3.53
N HIS A 12 10.11 17.09 4.60
CA HIS A 12 9.19 17.93 5.35
C HIS A 12 9.70 18.00 6.80
N LYS A 13 10.35 19.11 7.19
CA LYS A 13 11.10 19.23 8.44
C LYS A 13 10.67 20.46 9.23
N PHE A 14 10.60 20.32 10.55
CA PHE A 14 10.44 21.45 11.46
C PHE A 14 11.77 21.79 12.13
N TRP A 15 11.92 23.06 12.48
CA TRP A 15 12.96 23.58 13.35
C TRP A 15 12.32 24.62 14.25
N ALA A 16 12.45 24.46 15.56
CA ALA A 16 11.84 25.31 16.55
C ALA A 16 12.91 25.83 17.52
N VAL A 17 12.74 27.05 18.00
CA VAL A 17 13.66 27.69 18.95
C VAL A 17 12.88 28.47 20.00
N GLU A 18 13.37 28.41 21.24
CA GLU A 18 12.88 29.23 22.35
C GLU A 18 14.03 29.58 23.27
N GLN A 19 14.12 30.87 23.62
CA GLN A 19 14.98 31.31 24.70
C GLN A 19 14.28 31.15 26.06
N GLN A 20 14.95 30.49 27.00
CA GLN A 20 14.57 30.44 28.42
C GLN A 20 15.73 31.02 29.25
N ARG A 21 15.57 32.27 29.72
CA ARG A 21 16.62 33.02 30.45
C ARG A 21 17.92 33.14 29.64
N ASN A 22 18.99 32.48 30.09
CA ASN A 22 20.29 32.44 29.42
C ASN A 22 20.50 31.16 28.60
N GLU A 23 19.46 30.35 28.40
CA GLU A 23 19.50 29.10 27.64
C GLU A 23 18.64 29.20 26.39
N LEU A 24 19.10 28.54 25.32
CA LEU A 24 18.39 28.42 24.06
C LEU A 24 18.00 26.96 23.83
N HIS A 25 16.71 26.69 23.80
CA HIS A 25 16.13 25.39 23.55
C HIS A 25 15.82 25.28 22.06
N ILE A 26 16.49 24.38 21.37
CA ILE A 26 16.33 24.14 19.94
C ILE A 26 15.77 22.74 19.74
N ASN A 27 14.72 22.59 18.94
CA ASN A 27 14.17 21.29 18.55
C ASN A 27 14.07 21.20 17.03
N TRP A 28 14.45 20.09 16.41
CA TRP A 28 14.31 19.91 14.96
C TRP A 28 14.08 18.46 14.56
N GLY A 29 13.32 18.26 13.50
CA GLY A 29 12.95 16.91 13.07
C GLY A 29 12.19 16.89 11.76
N LYS A 30 11.65 15.73 11.40
CA LYS A 30 10.66 15.61 10.34
C LYS A 30 9.31 16.03 10.92
N VAL A 31 8.51 16.80 10.20
CA VAL A 31 7.16 17.19 10.68
C VAL A 31 6.36 15.92 10.97
N GLY A 32 5.78 15.84 12.17
CA GLY A 32 5.10 14.64 12.69
C GLY A 32 5.97 13.66 13.49
N THR A 33 7.24 13.99 13.80
CA THR A 33 8.08 13.21 14.74
C THR A 33 8.51 14.04 15.95
N ASN A 34 8.92 13.40 17.04
CA ASN A 34 9.39 14.09 18.26
C ASN A 34 10.70 14.90 18.06
N GLY A 35 11.37 14.74 16.92
CA GLY A 35 12.61 15.46 16.59
C GLY A 35 13.81 15.15 17.50
N GLN A 36 14.83 15.99 17.40
CA GLN A 36 16.01 16.02 18.26
C GLN A 36 16.05 17.39 18.94
N SER A 37 16.28 17.40 20.26
CA SER A 37 16.36 18.61 21.06
C SER A 37 17.78 18.87 21.55
N GLN A 38 18.16 20.15 21.60
CA GLN A 38 19.44 20.61 22.13
C GLN A 38 19.23 21.89 22.95
N VAL A 39 19.85 21.95 24.13
CA VAL A 39 19.90 23.17 24.95
C VAL A 39 21.31 23.77 24.87
N LYS A 40 21.40 25.09 24.69
CA LYS A 40 22.66 25.85 24.69
C LYS A 40 22.61 26.97 25.72
N SER A 41 23.49 26.94 26.70
CA SER A 41 23.58 27.98 27.73
C SER A 41 24.58 29.08 27.33
N PHE A 42 24.26 30.33 27.64
CA PHE A 42 25.04 31.54 27.36
C PHE A 42 25.35 32.30 28.66
N ALA A 43 26.29 33.25 28.58
CA ALA A 43 26.76 34.02 29.74
C ALA A 43 25.65 34.90 30.36
N ASP A 44 24.74 35.41 29.53
CA ASP A 44 23.60 36.22 29.94
C ASP A 44 22.45 36.09 28.93
N ALA A 45 21.27 36.64 29.29
CA ALA A 45 20.09 36.62 28.44
C ALA A 45 20.26 37.41 27.13
N ALA A 46 21.06 38.48 27.12
CA ALA A 46 21.29 39.28 25.93
C ALA A 46 22.15 38.55 24.88
N ALA A 47 23.12 37.74 25.34
CA ALA A 47 23.92 36.87 24.49
C ALA A 47 23.09 35.72 23.90
N ALA A 48 22.15 35.16 24.66
CA ALA A 48 21.21 34.15 24.18
C ALA A 48 20.27 34.70 23.11
N GLU A 49 19.72 35.90 23.31
CA GLU A 49 18.83 36.58 22.34
C GLU A 49 19.55 36.88 21.02
N LYS A 50 20.80 37.39 21.10
CA LYS A 50 21.63 37.64 19.91
C LYS A 50 21.94 36.35 19.15
N ALA A 51 22.11 35.22 19.85
CA ALA A 51 22.33 33.92 19.24
C ALA A 51 21.05 33.34 18.62
N GLU A 52 19.89 33.53 19.25
CA GLU A 52 18.57 33.15 18.73
C GLU A 52 18.30 33.83 17.39
N LEU A 53 18.43 35.15 17.33
CA LEU A 53 18.19 35.95 16.12
C LEU A 53 19.12 35.54 14.97
N LYS A 54 20.38 35.21 15.28
CA LYS A 54 21.34 34.72 14.29
C LYS A 54 20.92 33.36 13.70
N LEU A 55 20.43 32.45 14.55
CA LEU A 55 19.97 31.13 14.11
C LEU A 55 18.70 31.23 13.26
N ILE A 56 17.75 32.08 13.66
CA ILE A 56 16.54 32.37 12.87
C ILE A 56 16.94 32.90 11.48
N ALA A 57 17.80 33.91 11.40
CA ALA A 57 18.25 34.47 10.12
C ALA A 57 18.94 33.44 9.21
N GLU A 58 19.73 32.52 9.78
CA GLU A 58 20.36 31.43 9.03
C GLU A 58 19.34 30.42 8.49
N LYS A 59 18.30 30.10 9.29
CA LYS A 59 17.26 29.15 8.91
C LYS A 59 16.31 29.74 7.87
N THR A 60 15.91 31.00 8.01
CA THR A 60 15.09 31.70 7.00
C THR A 60 15.83 31.80 5.66
N LYS A 61 17.15 32.05 5.66
CA LYS A 61 17.96 32.03 4.42
C LYS A 61 18.03 30.65 3.75
N LYS A 62 17.85 29.57 4.52
CA LYS A 62 17.78 28.18 4.03
C LYS A 62 16.37 27.76 3.60
N GLY A 63 15.41 28.69 3.54
CA GLY A 63 14.05 28.44 3.07
C GLY A 63 13.07 27.96 4.14
N TYR A 64 13.42 28.08 5.43
CA TYR A 64 12.49 27.80 6.52
C TYR A 64 11.54 28.99 6.72
N VAL A 65 10.23 28.73 6.76
CA VAL A 65 9.18 29.74 6.92
C VAL A 65 8.58 29.65 8.33
N GLU A 66 8.39 30.78 8.99
CA GLU A 66 7.80 30.85 10.34
C GLU A 66 6.31 30.47 10.29
N GLU A 67 5.90 29.55 11.16
CA GLU A 67 4.51 29.16 11.33
C GLU A 67 3.83 30.16 12.28
N VAL A 68 3.01 31.06 11.73
CA VAL A 68 2.28 32.07 12.51
C VAL A 68 0.98 31.44 13.02
N SER A 69 0.95 31.06 14.30
CA SER A 69 -0.30 30.67 14.97
C SER A 69 -1.23 31.87 15.09
N VAL A 70 -2.37 31.85 14.37
CA VAL A 70 -3.42 32.86 14.51
C VAL A 70 -4.18 32.59 15.81
N ILE A 71 -3.87 33.37 16.85
CA ILE A 71 -4.68 33.45 18.08
C ILE A 71 -5.70 34.56 17.83
N THR A 72 -6.97 34.19 17.65
CA THR A 72 -8.10 35.12 17.50
C THR A 72 -8.32 35.87 18.82
N PRO A 73 -8.32 37.22 18.85
CA PRO A 73 -8.57 37.98 20.08
C PRO A 73 -10.04 37.97 20.48
N THR A 74 -10.27 37.77 21.77
CA THR A 74 -11.54 37.85 22.48
C THR A 74 -12.17 39.24 22.35
N SER A 75 -13.43 39.32 21.92
CA SER A 75 -14.23 40.56 21.92
C SER A 75 -15.19 40.61 23.12
N VAL A 76 -15.36 41.82 23.64
CA VAL A 76 -16.09 42.23 24.86
C VAL A 76 -17.58 42.43 24.51
N PRO A 77 -18.55 42.28 25.44
CA PRO A 77 -19.89 41.79 25.11
C PRO A 77 -20.90 42.89 24.80
N VAL A 78 -21.90 42.55 23.97
CA VAL A 78 -23.15 43.31 23.83
C VAL A 78 -24.29 42.45 24.35
N GLN A 79 -25.14 43.05 25.18
CA GLN A 79 -26.22 42.43 25.96
C GLN A 79 -27.28 41.77 25.06
N VAL A 80 -27.62 40.52 25.39
CA VAL A 80 -28.78 39.79 24.86
C VAL A 80 -29.70 39.42 26.03
N ILE A 81 -30.98 39.61 25.78
CA ILE A 81 -32.13 39.39 26.66
C ILE A 81 -32.22 37.91 27.07
N GLU A 82 -32.39 37.66 28.37
CA GLU A 82 -32.45 36.33 28.99
C GLU A 82 -33.74 35.56 28.65
N CYS A 83 -33.58 34.27 28.33
CA CYS A 83 -34.53 33.17 28.58
C CYS A 83 -33.70 31.92 28.95
N PRO A 84 -34.20 31.04 29.84
CA PRO A 84 -33.37 30.32 30.81
C PRO A 84 -32.55 29.15 30.22
N GLU A 85 -31.29 29.08 30.67
CA GLU A 85 -30.32 28.02 30.45
C GLU A 85 -30.82 26.66 30.96
N ILE A 86 -30.82 25.65 30.08
CA ILE A 86 -30.70 24.25 30.50
C ILE A 86 -29.21 24.00 30.76
N ALA A 87 -28.87 23.57 31.98
CA ALA A 87 -27.49 23.32 32.38
C ALA A 87 -26.82 22.28 31.46
N PRO A 88 -25.69 22.60 30.80
CA PRO A 88 -24.85 21.59 30.18
C PRO A 88 -24.27 20.66 31.26
N LEU A 89 -24.39 19.35 31.06
CA LEU A 89 -23.63 18.38 31.86
C LEU A 89 -22.12 18.63 31.66
N PRO A 90 -21.30 18.48 32.71
CA PRO A 90 -19.91 18.91 32.69
C PRO A 90 -19.12 18.20 31.58
N GLN A 91 -18.64 18.98 30.61
CA GLN A 91 -17.58 18.59 29.67
C GLN A 91 -16.22 18.58 30.39
N ASP A 92 -16.12 17.81 31.46
CA ASP A 92 -14.82 17.49 32.02
C ASP A 92 -14.16 16.49 31.07
N LYS A 93 -13.09 16.93 30.39
CA LYS A 93 -12.05 16.00 29.94
C LYS A 93 -11.78 15.05 31.11
N PRO A 94 -11.87 13.72 30.95
CA PRO A 94 -11.52 12.84 32.05
C PRO A 94 -10.07 13.13 32.43
N VAL A 95 -9.90 13.74 33.60
CA VAL A 95 -8.61 13.77 34.28
C VAL A 95 -8.34 12.31 34.64
N PHE A 96 -7.37 11.71 33.94
CA PHE A 96 -6.90 10.37 34.26
C PHE A 96 -6.32 10.37 35.68
N VAL A 97 -7.13 9.95 36.64
CA VAL A 97 -6.73 9.71 38.02
C VAL A 97 -7.18 8.28 38.37
N GLY A 98 -6.23 7.36 38.49
CA GLY A 98 -6.47 6.02 39.05
C GLY A 98 -5.48 4.95 38.60
N ASP A 99 -4.81 4.32 39.56
CA ASP A 99 -3.94 3.15 39.42
C ASP A 99 -4.74 1.86 39.07
N ASN A 100 -5.31 1.74 37.86
CA ASN A 100 -5.96 0.51 37.36
C ASN A 100 -5.56 0.24 35.88
N LEU A 101 -4.91 -0.91 35.63
CA LEU A 101 -4.29 -1.39 34.36
C LEU A 101 -5.31 -1.89 33.30
N PRO A 102 -4.92 -2.30 32.06
CA PRO A 102 -3.84 -1.85 31.15
C PRO A 102 -4.37 -1.44 29.74
N TRP A 103 -5.66 -1.65 29.45
CA TRP A 103 -6.36 -1.31 28.20
C TRP A 103 -7.76 -0.74 28.46
N LEU A 104 -8.47 -0.30 27.41
CA LEU A 104 -9.77 0.40 27.55
C LEU A 104 -10.84 -0.50 28.21
N ALA A 105 -11.66 0.05 29.09
CA ALA A 105 -12.83 -0.65 29.64
C ALA A 105 -13.89 -0.92 28.56
N ASP A 106 -14.74 -1.93 28.75
CA ASP A 106 -15.76 -2.33 27.77
C ASP A 106 -16.79 -1.22 27.46
N ASP A 107 -17.04 -0.34 28.42
CA ASP A 107 -17.93 0.83 28.28
C ASP A 107 -17.17 2.12 27.93
N ALA A 108 -15.84 2.06 27.77
CA ALA A 108 -15.04 3.23 27.47
C ALA A 108 -15.32 3.75 26.05
N GLN A 109 -15.40 5.07 25.93
CA GLN A 109 -15.47 5.74 24.63
C GLN A 109 -14.13 5.63 23.91
N ILE A 110 -14.14 5.14 22.67
CA ILE A 110 -12.95 5.03 21.84
C ILE A 110 -12.80 6.32 21.01
N ILE A 111 -11.81 7.13 21.35
CA ILE A 111 -11.46 8.35 20.61
C ILE A 111 -10.29 8.06 19.67
N LEU A 112 -10.51 8.21 18.37
CA LEU A 112 -9.48 8.03 17.35
C LEU A 112 -8.70 9.33 17.11
N PRO A 113 -7.41 9.25 16.71
CA PRO A 113 -6.68 10.43 16.26
C PRO A 113 -7.33 11.08 15.03
N THR A 114 -7.29 12.41 14.95
CA THR A 114 -7.90 13.18 13.86
C THR A 114 -7.31 12.82 12.49
N GLU A 115 -6.06 12.36 12.43
CA GLU A 115 -5.42 11.89 11.19
C GLU A 115 -6.03 10.57 10.67
N VAL A 116 -6.66 9.78 11.55
CA VAL A 116 -7.31 8.51 11.21
C VAL A 116 -8.75 8.75 10.79
N ALA A 117 -9.49 9.54 11.59
CA ALA A 117 -10.84 9.94 11.30
C ALA A 117 -11.02 11.42 11.69
N PRO A 118 -11.10 12.34 10.70
CA PRO A 118 -11.17 13.77 10.98
C PRO A 118 -12.53 14.19 11.55
N THR A 119 -13.58 13.43 11.24
CA THR A 119 -14.96 13.72 11.65
C THR A 119 -15.72 12.43 11.99
N THR A 120 -16.74 12.58 12.82
CA THR A 120 -17.80 11.58 13.05
C THR A 120 -19.14 12.18 12.65
N LEU A 121 -20.12 11.33 12.33
CA LEU A 121 -21.50 11.81 12.19
C LEU A 121 -22.00 12.32 13.53
N SER A 122 -22.79 13.40 13.50
CA SER A 122 -23.32 14.00 14.73
C SER A 122 -24.42 13.16 15.36
N HIS A 123 -24.55 13.27 16.67
CA HIS A 123 -25.58 12.63 17.48
C HIS A 123 -26.02 13.64 18.53
N ARG A 124 -27.29 13.64 18.97
CA ARG A 124 -27.76 14.51 20.08
C ARG A 124 -26.93 14.41 21.37
N ARG A 125 -26.26 13.27 21.63
CA ARG A 125 -25.31 13.12 22.75
C ARG A 125 -23.96 13.80 22.50
N TRP A 126 -23.56 13.90 21.23
CA TRP A 126 -22.30 14.53 20.78
C TRP A 126 -22.58 15.37 19.54
N PRO A 127 -23.24 16.53 19.71
CA PRO A 127 -23.71 17.32 18.58
C PRO A 127 -22.54 17.95 17.80
N GLY A 128 -21.36 18.08 18.40
CA GLY A 128 -20.21 18.77 17.82
C GLY A 128 -20.41 20.28 17.72
N ASP A 129 -19.64 20.95 16.87
CA ASP A 129 -19.68 22.42 16.73
C ASP A 129 -21.01 22.92 16.13
N PRO A 130 -21.47 24.14 16.45
CA PRO A 130 -22.63 24.73 15.80
C PRO A 130 -22.48 24.78 14.26
N VAL A 131 -23.59 24.74 13.54
CA VAL A 131 -23.58 24.96 12.09
C VAL A 131 -23.28 26.45 11.83
N PRO A 132 -22.28 26.78 10.98
CA PRO A 132 -21.98 28.17 10.61
C PRO A 132 -23.20 28.83 9.97
N GLN A 133 -23.44 30.10 10.31
CA GLN A 133 -24.48 30.88 9.65
C GLN A 133 -23.94 31.44 8.33
N GLU A 134 -24.60 31.12 7.22
CA GLU A 134 -24.19 31.58 5.90
C GLU A 134 -24.69 33.00 5.65
N ASN A 135 -23.77 33.95 5.46
CA ASN A 135 -24.11 35.35 5.21
C ASN A 135 -24.73 35.55 3.81
N GLU A 136 -24.37 34.69 2.86
CA GLU A 136 -24.89 34.72 1.48
C GLU A 136 -25.36 33.31 1.06
N LEU A 137 -26.66 33.18 0.75
CA LEU A 137 -27.28 31.92 0.33
C LEU A 137 -26.97 31.55 -1.13
N THR A 138 -25.69 31.63 -1.50
CA THR A 138 -25.25 31.58 -2.90
C THR A 138 -25.51 30.21 -3.53
N LEU A 139 -25.25 29.11 -2.81
CA LEU A 139 -25.47 27.75 -3.32
C LEU A 139 -26.95 27.46 -3.52
N LEU A 140 -27.79 27.82 -2.53
CA LEU A 140 -29.24 27.67 -2.65
C LEU A 140 -29.75 28.50 -3.82
N ARG A 141 -29.36 29.78 -3.93
CA ARG A 141 -29.77 30.67 -5.03
C ARG A 141 -29.32 30.18 -6.41
N SER A 142 -28.28 29.35 -6.47
CA SER A 142 -27.74 28.79 -7.72
C SER A 142 -28.00 27.30 -7.91
N VAL A 143 -28.85 26.65 -7.09
CA VAL A 143 -29.12 25.22 -7.22
C VAL A 143 -29.72 24.92 -8.59
N ALA A 144 -29.17 23.93 -9.29
CA ALA A 144 -29.48 23.59 -10.68
C ALA A 144 -29.31 24.75 -11.68
N ALA A 145 -28.68 25.87 -11.27
CA ALA A 145 -28.50 27.03 -12.14
C ALA A 145 -27.56 26.70 -13.30
N ASN A 146 -27.86 27.26 -14.47
CA ASN A 146 -27.12 27.05 -15.71
C ASN A 146 -27.16 25.61 -16.25
N THR A 147 -28.17 24.79 -15.89
CA THR A 147 -28.31 23.43 -16.45
C THR A 147 -28.25 23.46 -17.99
N HIS A 148 -28.96 24.38 -18.66
CA HIS A 148 -28.85 24.57 -20.12
C HIS A 148 -27.51 25.12 -20.60
N ARG A 149 -26.94 26.09 -19.88
CA ARG A 149 -25.66 26.74 -20.24
C ARG A 149 -24.46 25.80 -20.12
N ARG A 150 -24.48 24.86 -19.17
CA ARG A 150 -23.40 23.91 -18.88
C ARG A 150 -23.04 23.03 -20.08
N PHE A 151 -24.00 22.78 -20.98
CA PHE A 151 -23.81 21.91 -22.15
C PHE A 151 -23.91 22.65 -23.50
N LYS A 152 -24.05 23.99 -23.48
CA LYS A 152 -24.17 24.85 -24.67
C LYS A 152 -25.30 24.42 -25.63
N LYS A 153 -26.31 23.70 -25.12
CA LYS A 153 -27.46 23.15 -25.87
C LYS A 153 -28.72 23.19 -25.01
N VAL A 154 -29.88 23.25 -25.67
CA VAL A 154 -31.18 23.12 -25.00
C VAL A 154 -31.37 21.67 -24.57
N ILE A 155 -31.74 21.48 -23.30
CA ILE A 155 -31.96 20.15 -22.70
C ILE A 155 -33.45 19.90 -22.72
N THR A 156 -33.85 18.70 -23.12
CA THR A 156 -35.23 18.23 -23.03
C THR A 156 -35.45 17.49 -21.72
N PHE A 157 -36.67 17.57 -21.19
CA PHE A 157 -37.06 16.89 -19.96
C PHE A 157 -38.22 15.92 -20.27
N ASP A 158 -38.06 14.66 -19.91
CA ASP A 158 -39.13 13.65 -19.89
C ASP A 158 -39.42 13.25 -18.46
N TYR A 159 -40.69 13.31 -18.08
CA TYR A 159 -41.19 12.94 -16.76
C TYR A 159 -42.59 12.34 -16.87
N SER A 160 -42.91 11.79 -18.04
CA SER A 160 -44.23 11.25 -18.37
C SER A 160 -44.63 10.04 -17.52
N THR A 161 -43.66 9.34 -16.94
CA THR A 161 -43.85 8.18 -16.06
C THR A 161 -44.12 8.56 -14.60
N CYS A 162 -43.93 9.83 -14.23
CA CYS A 162 -44.16 10.32 -12.86
C CYS A 162 -45.66 10.54 -12.56
N SER A 163 -46.03 10.52 -11.28
CA SER A 163 -47.39 10.87 -10.83
C SER A 163 -47.73 12.33 -11.14
N LEU A 164 -49.02 12.69 -11.15
CA LEU A 164 -49.45 14.06 -11.48
C LEU A 164 -48.80 15.13 -10.58
N ASP A 165 -48.68 14.86 -9.28
CA ASP A 165 -48.04 15.76 -8.33
C ASP A 165 -46.55 15.96 -8.65
N TRP A 166 -45.85 14.88 -9.03
CA TRP A 166 -44.46 14.96 -9.47
C TRP A 166 -44.31 15.68 -10.81
N GLN A 167 -45.21 15.46 -11.77
CA GLN A 167 -45.18 16.17 -13.06
C GLN A 167 -45.35 17.69 -12.85
N GLN A 168 -46.23 18.10 -11.92
CA GLN A 168 -46.39 19.51 -11.55
C GLN A 168 -45.14 20.07 -10.89
N ALA A 169 -44.57 19.35 -9.92
CA ALA A 169 -43.35 19.76 -9.22
C ALA A 169 -42.14 19.89 -10.16
N ILE A 170 -41.95 18.92 -11.07
CA ILE A 170 -40.87 18.93 -12.06
C ILE A 170 -41.05 20.07 -13.05
N THR A 171 -42.29 20.30 -13.55
CA THR A 171 -42.58 21.42 -14.45
C THR A 171 -42.22 22.76 -13.79
N GLN A 172 -42.59 22.93 -12.52
CA GLN A 172 -42.25 24.13 -11.76
C GLN A 172 -40.74 24.27 -11.55
N ALA A 173 -40.03 23.18 -11.21
CA ALA A 173 -38.59 23.18 -11.02
C ALA A 173 -37.85 23.53 -12.33
N VAL A 174 -38.24 22.94 -13.46
CA VAL A 174 -37.64 23.22 -14.78
C VAL A 174 -37.78 24.70 -15.14
N GLY A 175 -38.92 25.33 -14.81
CA GLY A 175 -39.12 26.77 -15.03
C GLY A 175 -38.20 27.68 -14.21
N LEU A 176 -37.54 27.16 -13.17
CA LEU A 176 -36.69 27.92 -12.25
C LEU A 176 -35.19 27.74 -12.51
N ILE A 177 -34.78 26.78 -13.36
CA ILE A 177 -33.38 26.38 -13.61
C ILE A 177 -32.47 27.53 -14.10
N ASP A 178 -33.01 28.55 -14.76
CA ASP A 178 -32.23 29.71 -15.23
C ASP A 178 -32.46 31.00 -14.41
N SER A 179 -33.18 30.88 -13.29
CA SER A 179 -33.52 32.00 -12.41
C SER A 179 -32.93 31.84 -11.02
N PRO A 180 -32.49 32.91 -10.34
CA PRO A 180 -32.14 32.83 -8.93
C PRO A 180 -33.36 32.39 -8.11
N ILE A 181 -33.23 31.32 -7.32
CA ILE A 181 -34.30 30.88 -6.42
C ILE A 181 -34.17 31.60 -5.07
N SER A 182 -35.29 32.02 -4.49
CA SER A 182 -35.26 32.98 -3.37
C SER A 182 -36.10 32.59 -2.14
N THR A 183 -36.77 31.42 -2.08
CA THR A 183 -37.71 31.11 -0.97
C THR A 183 -37.99 29.62 -0.80
N THR A 184 -38.69 29.27 0.30
CA THR A 184 -39.34 27.97 0.59
C THR A 184 -40.32 27.54 -0.52
N LEU A 185 -39.78 27.02 -1.62
CA LEU A 185 -40.52 26.33 -2.67
C LEU A 185 -41.28 25.14 -2.06
N PRO A 186 -42.33 24.60 -2.70
CA PRO A 186 -42.88 23.32 -2.28
C PRO A 186 -41.75 22.28 -2.15
N PRO A 187 -41.70 21.45 -1.10
CA PRO A 187 -40.57 20.54 -0.85
C PRO A 187 -40.21 19.65 -2.05
N MET A 188 -41.21 19.16 -2.79
CA MET A 188 -41.00 18.38 -4.01
C MET A 188 -40.28 19.15 -5.12
N VAL A 189 -40.56 20.45 -5.26
CA VAL A 189 -39.93 21.31 -6.27
C VAL A 189 -38.46 21.52 -5.93
N LEU A 190 -38.16 21.81 -4.66
CA LEU A 190 -36.78 21.95 -4.21
C LEU A 190 -36.02 20.61 -4.29
N ALA A 191 -36.68 19.49 -3.97
CA ALA A 191 -36.10 18.16 -4.15
C ALA A 191 -35.68 17.89 -5.61
N VAL A 192 -36.50 18.26 -6.61
CA VAL A 192 -36.12 18.14 -8.03
C VAL A 192 -34.87 18.98 -8.34
N LEU A 193 -34.82 20.23 -7.87
CA LEU A 193 -33.66 21.10 -8.10
C LEU A 193 -32.39 20.56 -7.43
N VAL A 194 -32.49 20.08 -6.19
CA VAL A 194 -31.38 19.46 -5.47
C VAL A 194 -30.92 18.17 -6.19
N ALA A 195 -31.84 17.32 -6.64
CA ALA A 195 -31.52 16.11 -7.39
C ALA A 195 -30.77 16.42 -8.71
N LEU A 196 -31.17 17.48 -9.43
CA LEU A 196 -30.45 17.97 -10.61
C LEU A 196 -29.03 18.44 -10.26
N GLU A 197 -28.89 19.25 -9.21
CA GLU A 197 -27.58 19.77 -8.81
C GLU A 197 -26.62 18.65 -8.43
N GLN A 198 -27.05 17.71 -7.57
CA GLN A 198 -26.27 16.52 -7.18
C GLN A 198 -25.94 15.62 -8.37
N GLY A 199 -26.85 15.58 -9.34
CA GLY A 199 -26.71 14.82 -10.55
C GLY A 199 -25.57 15.25 -11.46
N PHE A 200 -25.41 16.56 -11.62
CA PHE A 200 -24.35 17.15 -12.45
C PHE A 200 -23.03 17.34 -11.73
N ASN A 201 -23.11 17.73 -10.47
CA ASN A 201 -21.98 17.99 -9.62
C ASN A 201 -21.95 16.89 -8.56
N ARG A 202 -21.17 15.83 -8.80
CA ARG A 202 -20.87 14.81 -7.76
C ARG A 202 -20.07 15.36 -6.57
N ASN A 203 -19.97 16.69 -6.43
CA ASN A 203 -19.26 17.34 -5.34
C ASN A 203 -20.18 17.40 -4.12
N ASP A 204 -19.65 16.96 -2.98
CA ASP A 204 -20.35 16.92 -1.70
C ASP A 204 -20.58 18.36 -1.16
N HIS A 205 -21.77 18.92 -1.40
CA HIS A 205 -22.20 20.25 -0.92
C HIS A 205 -23.03 20.14 0.35
N GLU A 206 -22.40 19.87 1.49
CA GLU A 206 -23.08 19.85 2.80
C GLU A 206 -23.70 21.23 3.12
N GLU A 207 -23.03 22.31 2.73
CA GLU A 207 -23.44 23.69 3.02
C GLU A 207 -24.78 24.05 2.36
N LEU A 208 -25.18 23.33 1.31
CA LEU A 208 -26.50 23.51 0.70
C LEU A 208 -27.61 23.15 1.69
N MET A 209 -27.45 22.08 2.47
CA MET A 209 -28.44 21.72 3.50
C MET A 209 -28.49 22.77 4.60
N ASP A 210 -27.34 23.33 4.98
CA ASP A 210 -27.25 24.41 5.97
C ASP A 210 -28.07 25.64 5.50
N GLN A 211 -27.97 26.00 4.22
CA GLN A 211 -28.76 27.09 3.63
C GLN A 211 -30.26 26.76 3.52
N ILE A 212 -30.63 25.51 3.22
CA ILE A 212 -32.04 25.07 3.19
C ILE A 212 -32.67 25.19 4.59
N VAL A 213 -31.95 24.77 5.63
CA VAL A 213 -32.42 24.88 7.02
C VAL A 213 -32.47 26.34 7.46
N GLN A 214 -31.48 27.15 7.09
CA GLN A 214 -31.43 28.57 7.45
C GLN A 214 -32.62 29.36 6.88
N GLU A 215 -33.03 29.08 5.64
CA GLU A 215 -34.11 29.82 4.98
C GLU A 215 -35.50 29.23 5.28
N GLY A 216 -35.63 27.90 5.29
CA GLY A 216 -36.93 27.22 5.40
C GLY A 216 -37.23 26.57 6.74
N GLY A 217 -36.23 26.45 7.62
CA GLY A 217 -36.35 25.72 8.88
C GLY A 217 -36.17 24.22 8.73
N LEU A 218 -35.96 23.56 9.86
CA LEU A 218 -35.58 22.15 9.93
C LEU A 218 -36.70 21.19 9.51
N GLU A 219 -37.95 21.51 9.84
CA GLU A 219 -39.12 20.73 9.43
C GLU A 219 -39.31 20.73 7.92
N TYR A 220 -39.09 21.89 7.27
CA TYR A 220 -39.13 22.02 5.83
C TYR A 220 -38.00 21.24 5.15
N ALA A 221 -36.76 21.38 5.65
CA ALA A 221 -35.61 20.61 5.16
C ALA A 221 -35.85 19.09 5.26
N THR A 222 -36.52 18.64 6.32
CA THR A 222 -36.91 17.23 6.51
C THR A 222 -37.87 16.77 5.40
N GLU A 223 -38.89 17.58 5.07
CA GLU A 223 -39.82 17.28 3.98
C GLU A 223 -39.13 17.24 2.61
N VAL A 224 -38.13 18.10 2.39
CA VAL A 224 -37.31 18.08 1.16
C VAL A 224 -36.51 16.78 1.06
N VAL A 225 -35.87 16.34 2.15
CA VAL A 225 -35.14 15.06 2.18
C VAL A 225 -36.08 13.87 1.98
N ILE A 226 -37.26 13.88 2.59
CA ILE A 226 -38.27 12.85 2.34
C ILE A 226 -38.63 12.81 0.85
N ALA A 227 -38.91 13.97 0.24
CA ALA A 227 -39.28 14.04 -1.17
C ALA A 227 -38.15 13.56 -2.11
N LEU A 228 -36.87 13.81 -1.77
CA LEU A 228 -35.72 13.32 -2.52
C LEU A 228 -35.70 11.78 -2.66
N GLN A 229 -36.25 11.04 -1.70
CA GLN A 229 -36.22 9.56 -1.72
C GLN A 229 -37.19 8.93 -2.74
N PHE A 230 -38.00 9.74 -3.42
CA PHE A 230 -39.04 9.25 -4.34
C PHE A 230 -38.78 9.59 -5.80
N ILE A 231 -37.78 10.41 -6.09
CA ILE A 231 -37.52 10.91 -7.43
C ILE A 231 -36.07 10.63 -7.83
N ARG A 232 -35.93 10.07 -9.03
CA ARG A 232 -34.64 9.82 -9.67
C ARG A 232 -34.55 10.62 -10.95
N PHE A 233 -33.33 11.02 -11.30
CA PHE A 233 -33.03 11.54 -12.64
C PHE A 233 -31.98 10.64 -13.31
N ASP A 234 -32.13 10.43 -14.61
CA ASP A 234 -31.13 9.84 -15.50
C ASP A 234 -30.85 10.82 -16.64
N TRP A 235 -29.60 10.87 -17.11
CA TRP A 235 -29.18 11.79 -18.16
C TRP A 235 -28.62 11.02 -19.36
N ASP A 236 -29.14 11.32 -20.56
CA ASP A 236 -28.60 10.89 -21.84
C ASP A 236 -27.77 12.01 -22.48
N TYR A 237 -26.44 11.81 -22.52
CA TYR A 237 -25.47 12.78 -23.05
C TYR A 237 -25.58 12.98 -24.56
N ASP A 238 -25.99 11.96 -25.31
CA ASP A 238 -26.05 12.02 -26.76
C ASP A 238 -27.37 12.69 -27.20
N ALA A 239 -28.47 12.35 -26.51
CA ALA A 239 -29.79 12.89 -26.78
C ALA A 239 -30.06 14.28 -26.15
N HIS A 240 -29.21 14.75 -25.23
CA HIS A 240 -29.45 15.97 -24.43
C HIS A 240 -30.79 15.90 -23.68
N LEU A 241 -31.12 14.72 -23.17
CA LEU A 241 -32.39 14.39 -22.53
C LEU A 241 -32.17 14.06 -21.05
N ILE A 242 -32.92 14.73 -20.18
CA ILE A 242 -33.08 14.34 -18.78
C ILE A 242 -34.39 13.58 -18.64
N THR A 243 -34.34 12.40 -18.05
CA THR A 243 -35.54 11.66 -17.67
C THR A 243 -35.67 11.63 -16.17
N PHE A 244 -36.81 12.09 -15.65
CA PHE A 244 -37.20 11.86 -14.27
C PHE A 244 -38.14 10.66 -14.17
N THR A 245 -37.86 9.78 -13.21
CA THR A 245 -38.68 8.59 -12.93
C THR A 245 -38.93 8.49 -11.42
N PRO A 246 -40.04 7.85 -11.02
CA PRO A 246 -40.18 7.36 -9.65
C PRO A 246 -38.95 6.50 -9.29
N ASP A 247 -38.45 6.62 -8.07
CA ASP A 247 -37.23 5.91 -7.68
C ASP A 247 -37.51 4.46 -7.21
N ASP A 248 -38.15 3.69 -8.09
CA ASP A 248 -38.58 2.31 -7.83
C ASP A 248 -37.52 1.26 -8.20
N ARG A 249 -36.42 1.67 -8.85
CA ARG A 249 -35.38 0.78 -9.35
C ARG A 249 -34.20 0.70 -8.40
N GLN A 250 -34.16 -0.40 -7.65
CA GLN A 250 -33.08 -0.70 -6.73
C GLN A 250 -31.69 -0.77 -7.41
N PRO A 251 -30.64 -0.13 -6.85
CA PRO A 251 -29.28 -0.27 -7.34
C PRO A 251 -28.75 -1.71 -7.20
N GLY A 252 -27.91 -2.13 -8.16
CA GLY A 252 -27.23 -3.44 -8.14
C GLY A 252 -25.97 -3.49 -7.26
N TYR A 253 -25.73 -2.45 -6.46
CA TYR A 253 -24.59 -2.28 -5.57
C TYR A 253 -24.99 -1.37 -4.39
N LEU A 254 -24.18 -1.29 -3.35
CA LEU A 254 -24.43 -0.37 -2.24
C LEU A 254 -24.16 1.08 -2.70
N LEU A 255 -25.21 1.89 -2.75
CA LEU A 255 -25.10 3.31 -3.04
C LEU A 255 -24.91 4.10 -1.74
N ARG A 256 -24.07 5.15 -1.80
CA ARG A 256 -23.89 6.11 -0.72
C ARG A 256 -25.01 7.15 -0.76
N PHE A 257 -25.56 7.48 0.41
CA PHE A 257 -26.46 8.64 0.53
C PHE A 257 -25.69 9.93 0.30
N ALA A 258 -26.32 10.93 -0.31
CA ALA A 258 -25.65 12.18 -0.62
C ALA A 258 -25.29 12.91 0.68
N SER A 259 -24.15 13.61 0.66
CA SER A 259 -23.69 14.41 1.80
C SER A 259 -24.73 15.46 2.23
N VAL A 260 -25.45 16.06 1.28
CA VAL A 260 -26.55 16.98 1.54
C VAL A 260 -27.68 16.35 2.36
N GLU A 261 -28.00 15.07 2.12
CA GLU A 261 -29.01 14.32 2.88
C GLU A 261 -28.47 13.96 4.27
N MET A 262 -27.25 13.43 4.34
CA MET A 262 -26.58 13.07 5.59
C MET A 262 -26.35 14.26 6.50
N ARG A 263 -26.15 15.47 5.93
CA ARG A 263 -25.98 16.72 6.68
C ARG A 263 -27.20 17.06 7.53
N LEU A 264 -28.40 16.58 7.19
CA LEU A 264 -29.60 16.77 8.01
C LEU A 264 -29.42 16.21 9.44
N ARG A 265 -28.65 15.12 9.60
CA ARG A 265 -28.32 14.54 10.91
C ARG A 265 -27.61 15.54 11.82
N LYS A 266 -26.75 16.41 11.27
CA LYS A 266 -26.09 17.49 12.02
C LYS A 266 -27.12 18.44 12.62
N HIS A 267 -28.09 18.88 11.83
CA HIS A 267 -29.15 19.78 12.30
C HIS A 267 -30.06 19.11 13.33
N PHE A 268 -30.41 17.83 13.15
CA PHE A 268 -31.15 17.06 14.15
C PHE A 268 -30.41 16.93 15.49
N SER A 269 -29.08 16.81 15.46
CA SER A 269 -28.29 16.75 16.69
C SER A 269 -28.35 18.04 17.51
N LEU A 270 -28.57 19.19 16.86
CA LEU A 270 -28.61 20.53 17.47
C LEU A 270 -30.02 21.03 17.78
N ALA A 271 -31.06 20.37 17.27
CA ALA A 271 -32.44 20.79 17.42
C ALA A 271 -32.95 20.62 18.87
N ASN A 272 -33.87 21.49 19.30
CA ASN A 272 -34.61 21.26 20.53
C ASN A 272 -35.52 20.01 20.40
N ASP A 273 -35.93 19.44 21.53
CA ASP A 273 -36.67 18.17 21.58
C ASP A 273 -37.98 18.23 20.78
N ASP A 274 -38.72 19.34 20.85
CA ASP A 274 -40.01 19.48 20.16
C ASP A 274 -39.86 19.48 18.63
N VAL A 275 -38.91 20.23 18.10
CA VAL A 275 -38.64 20.28 16.65
C VAL A 275 -38.08 18.94 16.18
N TRP A 276 -37.14 18.36 16.93
CA TRP A 276 -36.56 17.05 16.60
C TRP A 276 -37.63 15.97 16.54
N GLN A 277 -38.53 15.92 17.53
CA GLN A 277 -39.60 14.92 17.58
C GLN A 277 -40.55 15.06 16.39
N ARG A 278 -40.96 16.29 16.03
CA ARG A 278 -41.81 16.52 14.83
C ARG A 278 -41.11 16.08 13.54
N CYS A 279 -39.82 16.37 13.39
CA CYS A 279 -39.05 15.91 12.23
C CYS A 279 -38.92 14.37 12.19
N ALA A 280 -38.63 13.75 13.34
CA ALA A 280 -38.55 12.29 13.46
C ALA A 280 -39.87 11.61 13.10
N ASP A 281 -41.00 12.14 13.60
CA ASP A 281 -42.34 11.63 13.29
C ASP A 281 -42.65 11.71 11.78
N LYS A 282 -42.25 12.80 11.10
CA LYS A 282 -42.40 12.92 9.64
C LYS A 282 -41.59 11.86 8.88
N LEU A 283 -40.35 11.63 9.28
CA LEU A 283 -39.49 10.61 8.65
C LEU A 283 -40.03 9.19 8.87
N ILE A 284 -40.45 8.87 10.09
CA ILE A 284 -41.03 7.56 10.44
C ILE A 284 -42.34 7.33 9.69
N ALA A 285 -43.21 8.35 9.63
CA ALA A 285 -44.47 8.27 8.87
C ALA A 285 -44.24 8.04 7.37
N ALA A 286 -43.13 8.52 6.81
CA ALA A 286 -42.79 8.35 5.40
C ALA A 286 -42.30 6.93 5.03
N LEU A 287 -41.80 6.14 6.01
CA LEU A 287 -41.19 4.82 5.77
C LEU A 287 -42.10 3.88 4.98
N GLY A 288 -43.41 3.84 5.30
CA GLY A 288 -44.36 2.92 4.65
C GLY A 288 -44.53 3.15 3.15
N ASN A 289 -44.24 4.36 2.67
CA ASN A 289 -44.33 4.70 1.25
C ASN A 289 -42.96 4.69 0.55
N MET A 290 -41.88 4.82 1.32
CA MET A 290 -40.51 4.94 0.79
C MET A 290 -39.99 3.62 0.21
N PRO A 291 -39.29 3.63 -0.94
CA PRO A 291 -38.65 2.44 -1.49
C PRO A 291 -37.74 1.75 -0.46
N ALA A 292 -37.76 0.42 -0.43
CA ALA A 292 -37.08 -0.38 0.60
C ALA A 292 -35.59 -0.04 0.77
N TRP A 293 -34.91 0.34 -0.33
CA TRP A 293 -33.48 0.64 -0.32
C TRP A 293 -33.14 2.05 0.17
N HIS A 294 -34.14 2.94 0.29
CA HIS A 294 -33.99 4.29 0.87
C HIS A 294 -34.32 4.34 2.36
N GLN A 295 -35.12 3.40 2.86
CA GLN A 295 -35.50 3.35 4.28
C GLN A 295 -34.31 3.38 5.27
N PRO A 296 -33.15 2.75 4.99
CA PRO A 296 -31.97 2.85 5.86
C PRO A 296 -31.49 4.29 6.11
N LEU A 297 -31.73 5.26 5.22
CA LEU A 297 -31.41 6.66 5.45
C LEU A 297 -32.10 7.19 6.71
N VAL A 298 -33.38 6.86 6.91
CA VAL A 298 -34.14 7.31 8.09
C VAL A 298 -33.49 6.81 9.38
N ALA A 299 -33.07 5.56 9.41
CA ALA A 299 -32.34 4.99 10.54
C ALA A 299 -30.99 5.68 10.76
N LEU A 300 -30.27 6.04 9.69
CA LEU A 300 -29.02 6.80 9.79
C LEU A 300 -29.22 8.23 10.29
N LEU A 301 -30.33 8.88 9.93
CA LEU A 301 -30.64 10.25 10.38
C LEU A 301 -31.12 10.30 11.83
N LEU A 302 -31.68 9.20 12.35
CA LEU A 302 -32.26 9.09 13.70
C LEU A 302 -31.52 8.04 14.56
N PRO A 303 -30.22 8.20 14.84
CA PRO A 303 -29.47 7.25 15.66
C PRO A 303 -30.03 7.11 17.09
N GLU A 304 -30.79 8.10 17.58
CA GLU A 304 -31.48 8.05 18.88
C GLU A 304 -32.68 7.11 18.92
N LYS A 305 -33.16 6.64 17.76
CA LYS A 305 -34.29 5.71 17.60
C LYS A 305 -33.83 4.40 16.96
N PRO A 306 -32.97 3.60 17.64
CA PRO A 306 -32.44 2.36 17.07
C PRO A 306 -33.55 1.34 16.73
N GLU A 307 -34.71 1.43 17.36
CA GLU A 307 -35.90 0.64 17.03
C GLU A 307 -36.31 0.76 15.56
N VAL A 308 -36.14 1.93 14.93
CA VAL A 308 -36.42 2.14 13.50
C VAL A 308 -35.49 1.27 12.65
N ALA A 309 -34.21 1.24 13.00
CA ALA A 309 -33.23 0.38 12.32
C ALA A 309 -33.57 -1.11 12.50
N HIS A 310 -34.03 -1.50 13.70
CA HIS A 310 -34.39 -2.89 13.99
C HIS A 310 -35.64 -3.32 13.21
N GLU A 311 -36.64 -2.46 13.10
CA GLU A 311 -37.88 -2.73 12.36
C GLU A 311 -37.62 -2.87 10.86
N ILE A 312 -36.85 -1.95 10.26
CA ILE A 312 -36.43 -2.03 8.86
C ILE A 312 -35.66 -3.35 8.62
N ALA A 313 -34.67 -3.65 9.47
CA ALA A 313 -33.90 -4.88 9.34
C ALA A 313 -34.79 -6.13 9.46
N ARG A 314 -35.68 -6.21 10.46
CA ARG A 314 -36.58 -7.37 10.63
C ARG A 314 -37.54 -7.54 9.46
N HIS A 315 -37.98 -6.44 8.83
CA HIS A 315 -38.89 -6.50 7.70
C HIS A 315 -38.21 -6.98 6.41
N PHE A 316 -36.96 -6.58 6.17
CA PHE A 316 -36.27 -6.81 4.90
C PHE A 316 -35.14 -7.85 4.93
N CYS A 317 -34.64 -8.25 6.10
CA CYS A 317 -33.63 -9.30 6.22
C CYS A 317 -34.12 -10.61 5.59
N GLY A 318 -33.26 -11.25 4.79
CA GLY A 318 -33.57 -12.40 3.95
C GLY A 318 -33.89 -12.06 2.49
N GLN A 319 -34.21 -10.80 2.16
CA GLN A 319 -34.42 -10.38 0.76
C GLN A 319 -33.08 -10.29 0.01
N LYS A 320 -32.99 -10.96 -1.14
CA LYS A 320 -31.79 -10.97 -1.98
C LYS A 320 -31.65 -9.67 -2.76
N GLY A 321 -30.43 -9.14 -2.80
CA GLY A 321 -30.08 -7.99 -3.62
C GLY A 321 -30.23 -6.65 -2.92
N LEU A 322 -30.91 -6.53 -1.77
CA LEU A 322 -31.11 -5.26 -1.06
C LEU A 322 -29.87 -4.83 -0.26
N TYR A 323 -28.84 -4.36 -0.96
CA TYR A 323 -27.55 -4.01 -0.35
C TYR A 323 -27.63 -2.85 0.64
N ALA A 324 -28.61 -1.95 0.51
CA ALA A 324 -28.76 -0.79 1.39
C ALA A 324 -28.96 -1.14 2.88
N LEU A 325 -29.40 -2.37 3.20
CA LEU A 325 -29.50 -2.84 4.58
C LEU A 325 -28.14 -2.83 5.31
N GLU A 326 -27.03 -2.84 4.57
CA GLU A 326 -25.69 -2.73 5.14
C GLU A 326 -25.51 -1.47 5.99
N TRP A 327 -26.15 -0.36 5.61
CA TRP A 327 -26.12 0.90 6.35
C TRP A 327 -26.68 0.78 7.77
N LEU A 328 -27.62 -0.14 8.00
CA LEU A 328 -28.22 -0.37 9.32
C LEU A 328 -27.20 -0.88 10.34
N LYS A 329 -26.05 -1.41 9.90
CA LYS A 329 -24.96 -1.81 10.79
C LYS A 329 -24.36 -0.63 11.58
N LEU A 330 -24.61 0.62 11.20
CA LEU A 330 -24.21 1.78 12.04
C LEU A 330 -25.11 1.96 13.27
N THR A 331 -26.41 1.68 13.16
CA THR A 331 -27.42 2.16 14.15
C THR A 331 -28.18 1.04 14.86
N VAL A 332 -28.20 -0.18 14.32
CA VAL A 332 -28.76 -1.34 15.03
C VAL A 332 -27.97 -1.59 16.30
N THR A 333 -28.65 -1.84 17.42
CA THR A 333 -28.07 -2.14 18.74
C THR A 333 -28.49 -3.52 19.27
N ASP A 334 -29.54 -4.12 18.71
CA ASP A 334 -29.99 -5.48 19.03
C ASP A 334 -29.01 -6.50 18.43
N ALA A 335 -28.46 -7.38 19.28
CA ALA A 335 -27.44 -8.34 18.90
C ALA A 335 -27.96 -9.40 17.90
N GLN A 336 -29.24 -9.79 18.00
CA GLN A 336 -29.83 -10.77 17.10
C GLN A 336 -30.06 -10.17 15.72
N VAL A 337 -30.55 -8.93 15.65
CA VAL A 337 -30.71 -8.19 14.40
C VAL A 337 -29.36 -7.93 13.73
N LEU A 338 -28.34 -7.57 14.50
CA LEU A 338 -26.98 -7.42 13.97
C LEU A 338 -26.46 -8.73 13.39
N ALA A 339 -26.62 -9.86 14.09
CA ALA A 339 -26.21 -11.17 13.59
C ALA A 339 -26.95 -11.56 12.29
N ASP A 340 -28.20 -11.12 12.11
CA ASP A 340 -28.92 -11.31 10.85
C ASP A 340 -28.39 -10.41 9.73
N LEU A 341 -28.00 -9.16 10.04
CA LEU A 341 -27.34 -8.25 9.10
C LEU A 341 -25.91 -8.67 8.76
N GLU A 342 -25.20 -9.36 9.64
CA GLU A 342 -23.85 -9.89 9.36
C GLU A 342 -23.87 -10.94 8.24
N LYS A 343 -25.01 -11.57 7.97
CA LYS A 343 -25.20 -12.46 6.80
C LYS A 343 -25.21 -11.69 5.48
N TYR A 344 -25.52 -10.39 5.51
CA TYR A 344 -25.32 -9.50 4.39
C TYR A 344 -23.84 -9.11 4.35
N TYR A 345 -23.07 -9.92 3.62
CA TYR A 345 -21.73 -9.58 3.16
C TYR A 345 -21.51 -10.29 1.82
N PRO A 346 -21.27 -9.56 0.72
CA PRO A 346 -20.70 -10.24 -0.44
C PRO A 346 -19.63 -9.44 -1.20
N GLY A 347 -18.75 -10.16 -1.89
CA GLY A 347 -17.55 -9.64 -2.53
C GLY A 347 -17.79 -8.82 -3.80
N GLN A 348 -18.08 -7.53 -3.57
CA GLN A 348 -18.18 -6.34 -4.45
C GLN A 348 -19.61 -5.86 -4.80
N PRO A 349 -19.85 -4.53 -4.96
CA PRO A 349 -19.16 -3.36 -4.41
C PRO A 349 -19.98 -2.67 -3.30
N GLY A 350 -19.27 -2.35 -2.22
CA GLY A 350 -19.69 -1.45 -1.15
C GLY A 350 -19.81 -2.15 0.21
N GLN A 351 -18.80 -1.90 1.04
CA GLN A 351 -18.69 -2.35 2.41
C GLN A 351 -18.75 -1.10 3.27
N VAL A 352 -19.75 -0.97 4.14
CA VAL A 352 -19.94 0.29 4.87
C VAL A 352 -18.69 0.66 5.68
N PHE A 353 -18.13 -0.26 6.47
CA PHE A 353 -16.94 0.04 7.26
C PHE A 353 -15.62 0.02 6.47
N ASP A 354 -15.61 -0.51 5.24
CA ASP A 354 -14.44 -0.48 4.35
C ASP A 354 -14.61 0.41 3.11
N ASP A 355 -15.51 1.40 3.18
CA ASP A 355 -15.75 2.33 2.09
C ASP A 355 -14.54 3.26 1.89
N TYR A 356 -14.07 3.40 0.65
CA TYR A 356 -12.88 4.18 0.34
C TYR A 356 -13.02 5.66 0.70
N TYR A 357 -14.23 6.22 0.62
CA TYR A 357 -14.46 7.66 0.83
C TYR A 357 -14.84 8.00 2.27
N GLY A 358 -15.60 7.15 2.96
CA GLY A 358 -16.14 7.41 4.29
C GLY A 358 -15.91 6.31 5.32
N GLY A 359 -15.28 5.18 4.97
CA GLY A 359 -15.11 4.01 5.86
C GLY A 359 -14.57 4.36 7.25
N ASN A 360 -13.55 5.23 7.32
CA ASN A 360 -13.01 5.72 8.59
C ASN A 360 -14.04 6.51 9.40
N ILE A 361 -14.85 7.37 8.76
CA ILE A 361 -15.91 8.16 9.39
C ILE A 361 -16.98 7.24 9.95
N TRP A 362 -17.38 6.21 9.19
CA TRP A 362 -18.41 5.24 9.60
C TRP A 362 -17.94 4.39 10.77
N CYS A 363 -16.69 3.91 10.73
CA CYS A 363 -16.07 3.20 11.86
C CYS A 363 -15.98 4.09 13.11
N ALA A 364 -15.47 5.33 12.96
CA ALA A 364 -15.34 6.27 14.05
C ALA A 364 -16.70 6.64 14.66
N THR A 365 -17.74 6.79 13.84
CA THR A 365 -19.11 7.03 14.29
C THR A 365 -19.61 5.86 15.13
N ALA A 366 -19.51 4.62 14.63
CA ALA A 366 -19.96 3.44 15.38
C ALA A 366 -19.22 3.30 16.73
N LEU A 367 -17.91 3.56 16.74
CA LEU A 367 -17.08 3.55 17.95
C LEU A 367 -17.43 4.66 18.93
N GLN A 368 -17.74 5.87 18.45
CA GLN A 368 -18.16 6.99 19.29
C GLN A 368 -19.51 6.70 19.96
N GLU A 369 -20.44 6.08 19.21
CA GLU A 369 -21.82 5.89 19.66
C GLU A 369 -22.02 4.66 20.54
N GLN A 370 -21.22 3.60 20.33
CA GLN A 370 -21.39 2.29 20.95
C GLN A 370 -20.14 1.77 21.71
N GLY A 371 -19.02 2.50 21.67
CA GLY A 371 -17.79 2.11 22.38
C GLY A 371 -17.21 0.78 21.87
N VAL A 372 -16.69 -0.04 22.80
CA VAL A 372 -16.06 -1.33 22.49
C VAL A 372 -17.05 -2.31 21.83
N THR A 373 -18.35 -2.21 22.10
CA THR A 373 -19.36 -3.09 21.51
C THR A 373 -19.44 -2.98 19.98
N ALA A 374 -18.98 -1.86 19.40
CA ALA A 374 -18.89 -1.70 17.95
C ALA A 374 -17.85 -2.63 17.30
N LEU A 375 -16.82 -3.08 18.05
CA LEU A 375 -15.71 -3.86 17.48
C LEU A 375 -16.18 -5.16 16.82
N ALA A 376 -17.19 -5.83 17.37
CA ALA A 376 -17.73 -7.06 16.79
C ALA A 376 -18.17 -6.87 15.33
N ARG A 377 -18.73 -5.70 15.00
CA ARG A 377 -19.20 -5.34 13.65
C ARG A 377 -18.09 -5.29 12.62
N PHE A 378 -16.85 -5.11 13.06
CA PHE A 378 -15.70 -4.92 12.19
C PHE A 378 -15.05 -6.24 11.74
N ALA A 379 -15.52 -7.39 12.24
CA ALA A 379 -14.92 -8.69 11.97
C ALA A 379 -14.77 -9.00 10.47
N HIS A 380 -15.81 -8.72 9.68
CA HIS A 380 -15.79 -8.95 8.22
C HIS A 380 -14.99 -7.91 7.43
N TYR A 381 -14.58 -6.80 8.06
CA TYR A 381 -13.94 -5.65 7.42
C TYR A 381 -12.49 -5.45 7.85
N ALA A 382 -12.00 -6.22 8.83
CA ALA A 382 -10.66 -6.05 9.40
C ALA A 382 -9.52 -6.25 8.38
N THR A 383 -9.80 -6.95 7.27
CA THR A 383 -8.87 -7.13 6.14
C THR A 383 -8.80 -5.91 5.22
N GLY A 384 -9.83 -5.07 5.29
CA GLY A 384 -10.00 -3.84 4.56
C GLY A 384 -9.00 -2.75 4.95
N ASP A 385 -8.83 -1.78 4.06
CA ASP A 385 -7.85 -0.72 4.25
C ASP A 385 -8.29 0.33 5.28
N THR A 386 -9.56 0.73 5.30
CA THR A 386 -10.05 1.78 6.21
C THR A 386 -10.36 1.19 7.58
N CYS A 387 -11.13 0.11 7.64
CA CYS A 387 -11.48 -0.52 8.91
C CYS A 387 -10.25 -1.10 9.62
N GLY A 388 -9.35 -1.75 8.87
CA GLY A 388 -8.09 -2.25 9.40
C GLY A 388 -7.22 -1.13 9.97
N GLU A 389 -7.18 0.05 9.32
CA GLU A 389 -6.46 1.22 9.85
C GLU A 389 -7.08 1.68 11.17
N VAL A 390 -8.40 1.82 11.26
CA VAL A 390 -9.06 2.18 12.52
C VAL A 390 -8.73 1.20 13.65
N LEU A 391 -8.82 -0.11 13.39
CA LEU A 391 -8.55 -1.15 14.39
C LEU A 391 -7.14 -1.06 14.99
N MET A 392 -6.11 -0.71 14.20
CA MET A 392 -4.73 -0.64 14.71
C MET A 392 -4.47 0.53 15.67
N HIS A 393 -5.44 1.43 15.83
CA HIS A 393 -5.39 2.55 16.78
C HIS A 393 -6.10 2.27 18.11
N ILE A 394 -6.69 1.08 18.30
CA ILE A 394 -7.53 0.76 19.46
C ILE A 394 -6.77 -0.14 20.45
N ASN A 395 -6.58 0.36 21.68
CA ASN A 395 -6.00 -0.42 22.78
C ASN A 395 -7.08 -1.33 23.40
N HIS A 396 -7.45 -2.41 22.70
CA HIS A 396 -8.41 -3.39 23.20
C HIS A 396 -8.15 -4.80 22.62
N PRO A 397 -8.10 -5.87 23.43
CA PRO A 397 -7.79 -7.23 22.94
C PRO A 397 -8.66 -7.70 21.77
N GLN A 398 -9.95 -7.34 21.74
CA GLN A 398 -10.83 -7.69 20.61
C GLN A 398 -10.36 -7.06 19.28
N ALA A 399 -9.90 -5.81 19.28
CA ALA A 399 -9.37 -5.17 18.08
C ALA A 399 -8.09 -5.88 17.59
N LEU A 400 -7.21 -6.26 18.52
CA LEU A 400 -6.00 -7.02 18.21
C LEU A 400 -6.34 -8.43 17.69
N THR A 401 -7.35 -9.09 18.24
CA THR A 401 -7.87 -10.37 17.74
C THR A 401 -8.32 -10.26 16.27
N LEU A 402 -9.07 -9.22 15.92
CA LEU A 402 -9.49 -8.98 14.54
C LEU A 402 -8.29 -8.78 13.60
N LEU A 403 -7.29 -8.01 14.03
CA LEU A 403 -6.05 -7.81 13.26
C LEU A 403 -5.22 -9.09 13.14
N ILE A 404 -5.16 -9.93 14.17
CA ILE A 404 -4.47 -11.23 14.13
C ILE A 404 -5.11 -12.13 13.06
N HIS A 405 -6.44 -12.25 13.06
CA HIS A 405 -7.17 -13.00 12.03
C HIS A 405 -6.98 -12.41 10.62
N ALA A 406 -7.01 -11.07 10.49
CA ALA A 406 -6.80 -10.40 9.21
C ALA A 406 -5.36 -10.52 8.69
N SER A 407 -4.37 -10.73 9.56
CA SER A 407 -2.93 -10.71 9.23
C SER A 407 -2.49 -11.78 8.22
N GLU A 408 -3.33 -12.78 7.97
CA GLU A 408 -3.07 -13.86 6.99
C GLU A 408 -3.41 -13.45 5.56
N GLN A 409 -4.26 -12.43 5.38
CA GLN A 409 -4.86 -12.09 4.09
C GLN A 409 -3.96 -11.22 3.21
N GLY A 410 -2.89 -10.63 3.76
CA GLY A 410 -1.95 -9.85 2.97
C GLY A 410 -0.93 -9.06 3.79
N LYS A 411 0.07 -8.52 3.07
CA LYS A 411 1.18 -7.76 3.66
C LYS A 411 0.72 -6.51 4.42
N ARG A 412 -0.31 -5.80 3.92
CA ARG A 412 -0.88 -4.61 4.58
C ARG A 412 -1.52 -4.97 5.93
N CYS A 413 -2.35 -6.02 5.96
CA CYS A 413 -2.97 -6.50 7.20
C CYS A 413 -1.92 -6.92 8.25
N HIS A 414 -0.87 -7.62 7.80
CA HIS A 414 0.24 -8.00 8.68
C HIS A 414 0.99 -6.79 9.25
N ASP A 415 1.25 -5.77 8.44
CA ASP A 415 1.90 -4.53 8.88
C ASP A 415 1.06 -3.78 9.92
N ARG A 416 -0.26 -3.69 9.71
CA ARG A 416 -1.20 -3.11 10.70
C ARG A 416 -1.16 -3.85 12.03
N MET A 417 -1.25 -5.18 12.01
CA MET A 417 -1.16 -6.01 13.20
C MET A 417 0.18 -5.79 13.93
N THR A 418 1.30 -5.76 13.21
CA THR A 418 2.64 -5.58 13.80
C THR A 418 2.77 -4.19 14.44
N LYS A 419 2.28 -3.14 13.79
CA LYS A 419 2.25 -1.78 14.35
C LYS A 419 1.36 -1.72 15.60
N ALA A 420 0.20 -2.36 15.58
CA ALA A 420 -0.69 -2.44 16.73
C ALA A 420 -0.03 -3.19 17.90
N PHE A 421 0.70 -4.27 17.64
CA PHE A 421 1.44 -5.02 18.67
C PHE A 421 2.52 -4.19 19.36
N VAL A 422 3.25 -3.37 18.58
CA VAL A 422 4.26 -2.45 19.13
C VAL A 422 3.60 -1.35 19.95
N ARG A 423 2.46 -0.85 19.49
CA ARG A 423 1.73 0.23 20.16
C ARG A 423 1.01 -0.22 21.43
N PHE A 424 0.46 -1.43 21.43
CA PHE A 424 -0.40 -1.98 22.48
C PHE A 424 0.02 -3.41 22.89
N PRO A 425 1.23 -3.60 23.44
CA PRO A 425 1.78 -4.93 23.70
C PRO A 425 0.99 -5.73 24.75
N HIS A 426 0.40 -5.08 25.77
CA HIS A 426 -0.46 -5.75 26.76
C HIS A 426 -1.71 -6.36 26.11
N ALA A 427 -2.43 -5.57 25.30
CA ALA A 427 -3.64 -6.02 24.62
C ALA A 427 -3.33 -7.10 23.57
N ALA A 428 -2.20 -6.99 22.86
CA ALA A 428 -1.75 -8.00 21.91
C ALA A 428 -1.39 -9.33 22.58
N LEU A 429 -0.68 -9.29 23.72
CA LEU A 429 -0.34 -10.48 24.48
C LEU A 429 -1.60 -11.17 25.01
N ALA A 430 -2.55 -10.39 25.52
CA ALA A 430 -3.84 -10.89 25.98
C ALA A 430 -4.65 -11.53 24.84
N ALA A 431 -4.78 -10.85 23.71
CA ALA A 431 -5.48 -11.37 22.53
C ALA A 431 -4.89 -12.72 22.06
N LEU A 432 -3.57 -12.85 22.00
CA LEU A 432 -2.91 -14.10 21.63
C LEU A 432 -3.14 -15.22 22.65
N ALA A 433 -3.06 -14.91 23.95
CA ALA A 433 -3.29 -15.90 25.00
C ALA A 433 -4.74 -16.42 25.00
N GLU A 434 -5.73 -15.54 24.80
CA GLU A 434 -7.13 -15.91 24.69
C GLU A 434 -7.42 -16.72 23.41
N LEU A 435 -6.84 -16.31 22.27
CA LEU A 435 -6.97 -17.07 21.02
C LEU A 435 -6.39 -18.48 21.14
N LEU A 436 -5.21 -18.61 21.74
CA LEU A 436 -4.55 -19.90 21.97
C LEU A 436 -5.29 -20.78 22.97
N ALA A 437 -6.02 -20.19 23.92
CA ALA A 437 -6.88 -20.93 24.83
C ALA A 437 -8.10 -21.54 24.11
N GLN A 438 -8.58 -20.89 23.04
CA GLN A 438 -9.68 -21.39 22.21
C GLN A 438 -9.21 -22.42 21.19
N LYS A 439 -8.06 -22.16 20.54
CA LYS A 439 -7.49 -23.00 19.49
C LYS A 439 -5.97 -22.91 19.53
N ASP A 440 -5.30 -24.05 19.72
CA ASP A 440 -3.84 -24.09 19.66
C ASP A 440 -3.36 -23.96 18.21
N GLU A 441 -2.77 -22.81 17.88
CA GLU A 441 -2.28 -22.49 16.55
C GLU A 441 -0.79 -22.14 16.61
N LYS A 442 0.04 -22.88 15.86
CA LYS A 442 1.51 -22.73 15.87
C LYS A 442 1.96 -21.27 15.62
N ARG A 443 1.29 -20.56 14.70
CA ARG A 443 1.60 -19.16 14.35
C ARG A 443 1.38 -18.21 15.52
N TRP A 444 0.21 -18.29 16.16
CA TRP A 444 -0.12 -17.46 17.34
C TRP A 444 0.80 -17.77 18.51
N ARG A 445 1.14 -19.06 18.72
CA ARG A 445 2.09 -19.47 19.75
C ARG A 445 3.49 -18.90 19.49
N MET A 446 3.95 -18.88 18.25
CA MET A 446 5.23 -18.25 17.86
C MET A 446 5.23 -16.74 18.17
N MET A 447 4.14 -16.05 17.83
CA MET A 447 3.96 -14.62 18.12
C MET A 447 3.99 -14.36 19.63
N LEU A 448 3.26 -15.16 20.43
CA LEU A 448 3.22 -15.05 21.88
C LEU A 448 4.61 -15.27 22.49
N MET A 449 5.31 -16.33 22.08
CA MET A 449 6.67 -16.64 22.55
C MET A 449 7.68 -15.54 22.21
N THR A 450 7.57 -14.97 21.02
CA THR A 450 8.41 -13.83 20.60
C THR A 450 8.21 -12.61 21.50
N MET A 451 6.95 -12.32 21.87
CA MET A 451 6.62 -11.25 22.80
C MET A 451 7.14 -11.53 24.22
N LEU A 452 6.98 -12.76 24.71
CA LEU A 452 7.47 -13.16 26.04
C LEU A 452 9.00 -13.07 26.17
N ILE A 453 9.74 -13.38 25.10
CA ILE A 453 11.20 -13.20 25.09
C ILE A 453 11.56 -11.72 25.07
N SER A 454 10.89 -10.94 24.22
CA SER A 454 11.23 -9.53 24.03
C SER A 454 10.85 -8.68 25.25
N GLN A 455 9.77 -9.03 25.95
CA GLN A 455 9.20 -8.27 27.07
C GLN A 455 8.62 -9.20 28.15
N PRO A 456 9.47 -9.91 28.92
CA PRO A 456 9.03 -10.96 29.84
C PRO A 456 8.12 -10.48 30.98
N ILE A 457 8.23 -9.20 31.36
CA ILE A 457 7.48 -8.58 32.46
C ILE A 457 5.99 -8.43 32.11
N LEU A 458 5.64 -8.30 30.81
CA LEU A 458 4.25 -8.09 30.38
C LEU A 458 3.32 -9.21 30.83
N ALA A 459 3.82 -10.44 30.86
CA ALA A 459 3.04 -11.61 31.26
C ALA A 459 2.40 -11.43 32.64
N GLU A 460 3.18 -11.02 33.63
CA GLU A 460 2.70 -10.82 35.00
C GLU A 460 1.71 -9.65 35.08
N GLN A 461 1.89 -8.65 34.22
CA GLN A 461 1.04 -7.46 34.13
C GLN A 461 -0.29 -7.68 33.41
N VAL A 462 -0.51 -8.80 32.70
CA VAL A 462 -1.80 -9.06 32.05
C VAL A 462 -2.62 -10.16 32.72
N ILE A 463 -1.99 -11.03 33.53
CA ILE A 463 -2.65 -12.16 34.21
C ILE A 463 -3.98 -11.80 34.89
N PRO A 464 -4.11 -10.68 35.64
CA PRO A 464 -5.37 -10.33 36.29
C PRO A 464 -6.57 -10.11 35.35
N TRP A 465 -6.34 -9.84 34.07
CA TRP A 465 -7.38 -9.56 33.05
C TRP A 465 -7.64 -10.73 32.10
N LEU A 466 -6.97 -11.87 32.30
CA LEU A 466 -7.11 -13.04 31.44
C LEU A 466 -8.06 -14.08 32.00
N SER A 467 -8.68 -14.83 31.11
CA SER A 467 -9.43 -16.04 31.44
C SER A 467 -8.49 -17.10 32.05
N THR A 468 -9.04 -17.97 32.92
CA THR A 468 -8.27 -19.07 33.52
C THR A 468 -7.56 -19.96 32.47
N PRO A 469 -8.20 -20.33 31.33
CA PRO A 469 -7.52 -21.02 30.23
C PRO A 469 -6.35 -20.23 29.63
N ALA A 470 -6.50 -18.94 29.38
CA ALA A 470 -5.44 -18.09 28.82
C ALA A 470 -4.24 -17.95 29.76
N VAL A 471 -4.48 -17.85 31.08
CA VAL A 471 -3.41 -17.86 32.09
C VAL A 471 -2.61 -19.17 32.05
N ALA A 472 -3.28 -20.31 31.83
CA ALA A 472 -2.61 -21.62 31.73
C ALA A 472 -1.70 -21.70 30.50
N VAL A 473 -2.16 -21.20 29.34
CA VAL A 473 -1.37 -21.09 28.11
C VAL A 473 -0.12 -20.26 28.34
N LEU A 474 -0.27 -19.08 28.94
CA LEU A 474 0.83 -18.15 29.18
C LEU A 474 1.90 -18.76 30.10
N LYS A 475 1.50 -19.41 31.19
CA LYS A 475 2.42 -20.10 32.11
C LYS A 475 3.14 -21.27 31.44
N SER A 476 2.44 -22.02 30.59
CA SER A 476 3.04 -23.12 29.81
C SER A 476 4.14 -22.60 28.87
N CYS A 477 3.86 -21.52 28.13
CA CYS A 477 4.85 -20.84 27.29
C CYS A 477 6.07 -20.35 28.10
N GLN A 478 5.86 -19.72 29.26
CA GLN A 478 6.96 -19.28 30.13
C GLN A 478 7.79 -20.46 30.68
N GLN A 479 7.17 -21.60 30.97
CA GLN A 479 7.88 -22.79 31.41
C GLN A 479 8.72 -23.39 30.28
N GLN A 480 8.19 -23.43 29.05
CA GLN A 480 8.90 -23.90 27.87
C GLN A 480 10.19 -23.10 27.63
N LEU A 481 10.16 -21.78 27.85
CA LEU A 481 11.35 -20.92 27.74
C LEU A 481 12.45 -21.22 28.77
N LYS A 482 12.14 -21.92 29.87
CA LYS A 482 13.09 -22.20 30.97
C LYS A 482 13.64 -23.64 30.94
N GLN A 483 13.19 -24.50 30.04
CA GLN A 483 13.61 -25.91 30.03
C GLN A 483 15.05 -26.08 29.48
N PRO A 484 15.95 -26.77 30.20
CA PRO A 484 17.29 -27.07 29.70
C PRO A 484 17.23 -28.09 28.55
N SER A 485 17.96 -27.82 27.47
CA SER A 485 18.03 -28.68 26.28
C SER A 485 19.27 -29.57 26.27
N ASN A 486 19.14 -30.82 25.83
CA ASN A 486 20.26 -31.76 25.67
C ASN A 486 20.86 -31.64 24.25
N HIS A 487 22.04 -31.02 24.14
CA HIS A 487 22.71 -30.72 22.87
C HIS A 487 23.92 -31.62 22.60
N ALA A 488 24.14 -31.92 21.32
CA ALA A 488 25.34 -32.61 20.85
C ALA A 488 26.60 -31.76 21.01
N SER A 489 27.71 -32.41 21.39
CA SER A 489 29.04 -31.80 21.42
C SER A 489 29.64 -31.71 20.01
N ALA A 490 30.65 -30.86 19.83
CA ALA A 490 31.21 -30.54 18.51
C ALA A 490 31.84 -31.75 17.79
N ASP A 491 32.38 -32.73 18.52
CA ASP A 491 32.96 -33.97 17.99
C ASP A 491 31.91 -34.92 17.38
N MET A 492 30.63 -34.75 17.74
CA MET A 492 29.52 -35.57 17.23
C MET A 492 28.86 -34.98 15.98
N LEU A 493 29.28 -33.79 15.55
CA LEU A 493 28.69 -33.05 14.44
C LEU A 493 29.46 -33.26 13.13
N PRO A 494 28.79 -33.26 11.96
CA PRO A 494 29.45 -33.17 10.67
C PRO A 494 30.42 -31.98 10.59
N ALA A 495 31.58 -32.18 9.96
CA ALA A 495 32.62 -31.14 9.85
C ALA A 495 32.09 -29.83 9.24
N ILE A 496 31.12 -29.90 8.33
CA ILE A 496 30.48 -28.72 7.73
C ILE A 496 29.77 -27.81 8.75
N LEU A 497 29.25 -28.35 9.87
CA LEU A 497 28.58 -27.58 10.92
C LEU A 497 29.55 -27.02 11.96
N VAL A 498 30.75 -27.60 12.07
CA VAL A 498 31.77 -27.20 13.07
C VAL A 498 32.84 -26.29 12.46
N SER A 499 33.28 -26.59 11.25
CA SER A 499 34.39 -25.93 10.55
C SER A 499 34.07 -25.81 9.05
N PRO A 500 33.05 -25.02 8.68
CA PRO A 500 32.69 -24.85 7.28
C PRO A 500 33.81 -24.18 6.45
N PRO A 501 33.85 -24.40 5.13
CA PRO A 501 34.86 -23.84 4.24
C PRO A 501 34.97 -22.30 4.31
N TRP A 502 33.84 -21.58 4.42
CA TRP A 502 33.83 -20.11 4.47
C TRP A 502 34.36 -19.49 5.77
N LEU A 503 34.53 -20.28 6.83
CA LEU A 503 35.18 -19.86 8.09
C LEU A 503 36.63 -20.33 8.17
N SER A 504 37.02 -21.27 7.32
CA SER A 504 38.35 -21.86 7.31
C SER A 504 39.35 -20.85 6.73
N LYS A 505 40.31 -20.41 7.54
CA LYS A 505 41.51 -19.67 7.05
C LYS A 505 42.47 -20.61 6.30
N LYS A 506 41.97 -21.45 5.37
CA LYS A 506 42.86 -22.24 4.51
C LYS A 506 43.77 -21.26 3.76
N LYS A 507 45.06 -21.61 3.60
CA LYS A 507 45.97 -20.92 2.68
C LYS A 507 45.22 -20.82 1.36
N LYS A 508 44.86 -19.61 0.94
CA LYS A 508 44.22 -19.37 -0.35
C LYS A 508 44.96 -20.21 -1.38
N SER A 509 44.29 -21.19 -1.99
CA SER A 509 44.68 -21.59 -3.33
C SER A 509 44.45 -20.33 -4.15
N VAL A 510 45.50 -19.52 -4.31
CA VAL A 510 45.42 -18.27 -5.04
C VAL A 510 45.38 -18.68 -6.49
N MET A 511 44.17 -18.99 -6.99
CA MET A 511 43.92 -18.77 -8.42
C MET A 511 44.44 -17.35 -8.71
N PRO A 512 45.39 -17.18 -9.63
CA PRO A 512 45.92 -15.87 -9.94
C PRO A 512 44.77 -14.99 -10.41
N VAL A 513 44.66 -13.79 -9.84
CA VAL A 513 43.72 -12.78 -10.32
C VAL A 513 44.33 -12.22 -11.60
N LEU A 514 43.69 -12.52 -12.73
CA LEU A 514 44.15 -12.09 -14.05
C LEU A 514 43.32 -10.89 -14.51
N ASP A 515 43.98 -9.88 -15.06
CA ASP A 515 43.32 -8.74 -15.70
C ASP A 515 43.30 -9.00 -17.22
N LEU A 516 42.24 -9.68 -17.68
CA LEU A 516 42.08 -10.09 -19.07
C LEU A 516 41.10 -9.17 -19.79
N THR A 517 41.41 -8.84 -21.04
CA THR A 517 40.42 -8.29 -21.97
C THR A 517 39.73 -9.42 -22.72
N PRO A 518 38.39 -9.41 -22.88
CA PRO A 518 37.71 -10.39 -23.72
C PRO A 518 38.35 -10.50 -25.11
N LEU A 519 38.53 -11.73 -25.62
CA LEU A 519 39.01 -11.92 -26.99
C LEU A 519 38.00 -11.35 -27.99
N PRO A 520 38.46 -10.75 -29.10
CA PRO A 520 37.57 -10.29 -30.15
C PRO A 520 36.84 -11.50 -30.76
N LEU A 521 35.52 -11.40 -30.83
CA LEU A 521 34.65 -12.38 -31.46
C LEU A 521 33.54 -11.63 -32.18
N GLU A 522 33.26 -12.03 -33.42
CA GLU A 522 32.27 -11.35 -34.25
C GLU A 522 30.86 -11.50 -33.65
N SER A 523 30.14 -10.38 -33.58
CA SER A 523 28.76 -10.38 -33.13
C SER A 523 27.85 -10.85 -34.26
N CYS A 524 26.88 -11.72 -33.96
CA CYS A 524 25.95 -12.22 -34.96
C CYS A 524 24.49 -11.96 -34.58
N CYS A 525 23.65 -11.73 -35.60
CA CYS A 525 22.22 -11.58 -35.49
C CYS A 525 21.55 -12.75 -36.21
N THR A 526 20.80 -13.56 -35.48
CA THR A 526 20.02 -14.68 -36.02
C THR A 526 18.53 -14.33 -36.16
N LEU A 527 18.20 -13.04 -36.15
CA LEU A 527 16.82 -12.57 -36.35
C LEU A 527 16.39 -12.87 -37.79
N THR A 528 15.25 -13.53 -37.94
CA THR A 528 14.65 -13.82 -39.25
C THR A 528 13.46 -12.90 -39.51
N GLU A 529 13.09 -12.69 -40.77
CA GLU A 529 11.89 -11.92 -41.12
C GLU A 529 10.61 -12.49 -40.47
N THR A 530 10.54 -13.81 -40.29
CA THR A 530 9.42 -14.47 -39.60
C THR A 530 9.40 -14.11 -38.12
N ALA A 531 10.55 -14.16 -37.44
CA ALA A 531 10.65 -13.81 -36.02
C ALA A 531 10.34 -12.31 -35.80
N GLU A 532 10.79 -11.44 -36.70
CA GLU A 532 10.44 -10.01 -36.68
C GLU A 532 8.92 -9.81 -36.78
N LYS A 533 8.26 -10.46 -37.75
CA LYS A 533 6.80 -10.39 -37.91
C LYS A 533 6.04 -10.91 -36.69
N GLU A 534 6.54 -11.98 -36.05
CA GLU A 534 5.94 -12.50 -34.81
C GLU A 534 6.06 -11.52 -33.64
N ILE A 535 7.23 -10.87 -33.48
CA ILE A 535 7.45 -9.84 -32.46
C ILE A 535 6.47 -8.67 -32.68
N HIS A 536 6.37 -8.18 -33.92
CA HIS A 536 5.46 -7.07 -34.25
C HIS A 536 3.98 -7.45 -34.06
N ALA A 537 3.61 -8.71 -34.34
CA ALA A 537 2.25 -9.21 -34.17
C ALA A 537 1.82 -9.31 -32.70
N ARG A 538 2.74 -9.54 -31.76
CA ARG A 538 2.44 -9.59 -30.31
C ARG A 538 2.03 -8.22 -29.77
N HIS A 539 2.52 -7.13 -30.38
CA HIS A 539 2.29 -5.76 -29.93
C HIS A 539 1.68 -4.89 -31.05
N ARG A 540 0.53 -5.33 -31.60
CA ARG A 540 -0.16 -4.65 -32.72
C ARG A 540 -0.42 -3.15 -32.50
N TRP A 541 -0.63 -2.73 -31.26
CA TRP A 541 -0.81 -1.33 -30.94
C TRP A 541 0.48 -0.52 -31.19
N HIS A 542 1.65 -1.00 -30.74
CA HIS A 542 2.94 -0.33 -31.02
C HIS A 542 3.24 -0.25 -32.52
N ALA A 543 3.01 -1.35 -33.27
CA ALA A 543 3.18 -1.35 -34.72
C ALA A 543 2.32 -0.28 -35.41
N HIS A 544 1.04 -0.18 -35.01
CA HIS A 544 0.14 0.87 -35.52
C HIS A 544 0.61 2.29 -35.16
N GLN A 545 1.15 2.49 -33.95
CA GLN A 545 1.71 3.79 -33.54
C GLN A 545 2.95 4.17 -34.37
N ILE A 546 3.80 3.20 -34.71
CA ILE A 546 4.98 3.41 -35.57
C ILE A 546 4.54 3.86 -36.97
N ASP A 547 3.54 3.19 -37.56
CA ASP A 547 2.99 3.55 -38.89
C ASP A 547 2.41 4.97 -38.92
N ILE A 548 1.78 5.40 -37.83
CA ILE A 548 1.28 6.77 -37.67
C ILE A 548 2.46 7.73 -37.53
N GLY A 549 3.45 7.40 -36.70
CA GLY A 549 4.63 8.22 -36.44
C GLY A 549 5.46 8.53 -37.70
N GLN A 550 5.44 7.65 -38.70
CA GLN A 550 6.10 7.88 -40.00
C GLN A 550 5.44 8.99 -40.84
N LYS A 551 4.18 9.34 -40.53
CA LYS A 551 3.34 10.26 -41.34
C LYS A 551 3.02 11.57 -40.61
N GLU A 552 3.33 11.66 -39.33
CA GLU A 552 3.07 12.84 -38.50
C GLU A 552 4.22 13.86 -38.56
N ASP A 553 3.91 15.11 -38.25
CA ASP A 553 4.93 16.12 -38.00
C ASP A 553 5.73 15.82 -36.72
N ILE A 554 6.88 16.49 -36.58
CA ILE A 554 7.82 16.23 -35.48
C ILE A 554 7.21 16.52 -34.10
N GLN A 555 6.31 17.49 -33.97
CA GLN A 555 5.69 17.83 -32.69
C GLN A 555 4.74 16.73 -32.21
N ASN A 556 3.91 16.21 -33.12
CA ASN A 556 3.03 15.07 -32.82
C ASN A 556 3.84 13.78 -32.59
N TYR A 557 4.90 13.56 -33.36
CA TYR A 557 5.85 12.45 -33.12
C TYR A 557 6.45 12.50 -31.70
N LEU A 558 6.97 13.66 -31.27
CA LEU A 558 7.55 13.84 -29.94
C LEU A 558 6.53 13.70 -28.81
N THR A 559 5.27 14.08 -29.09
CA THR A 559 4.15 13.85 -28.17
C THR A 559 3.98 12.35 -27.91
N ARG A 560 4.08 11.49 -28.93
CA ARG A 560 4.03 10.02 -28.79
C ARG A 560 5.29 9.43 -28.19
N LEU A 561 6.46 10.02 -28.44
CA LEU A 561 7.74 9.64 -27.82
C LEU A 561 7.73 9.85 -26.30
N GLY A 562 6.88 10.77 -25.79
CA GLY A 562 6.53 10.88 -24.38
C GLY A 562 6.23 12.30 -23.86
N PHE A 563 6.26 13.33 -24.71
CA PHE A 563 5.90 14.71 -24.34
C PHE A 563 4.38 14.97 -24.43
N ASN A 564 3.59 14.27 -23.61
CA ASN A 564 2.14 14.42 -23.56
C ASN A 564 1.63 14.53 -22.11
N ARG A 565 0.90 15.58 -21.74
CA ARG A 565 0.36 15.71 -20.37
C ARG A 565 -1.00 16.42 -20.38
N TRP A 566 -1.88 15.99 -19.48
CA TRP A 566 -3.07 16.78 -19.12
C TRP A 566 -2.76 17.68 -17.91
N ASN A 567 -3.10 18.97 -18.01
CA ASN A 567 -2.93 19.94 -16.95
C ASN A 567 -4.17 20.83 -16.87
N ASN A 568 -4.90 20.83 -15.75
CA ASN A 568 -6.13 21.62 -15.53
C ASN A 568 -7.14 21.54 -16.69
N GLY A 569 -7.36 20.33 -17.23
CA GLY A 569 -8.26 20.10 -18.37
C GLY A 569 -7.72 20.47 -19.75
N GLN A 570 -6.47 20.97 -19.86
CA GLN A 570 -5.80 21.24 -21.14
C GLN A 570 -4.77 20.16 -21.48
N TYR A 571 -4.72 19.75 -22.75
CA TYR A 571 -3.74 18.79 -23.26
C TYR A 571 -2.47 19.50 -23.75
N MET A 572 -1.35 19.23 -23.09
CA MET A 572 -0.02 19.77 -23.40
C MET A 572 0.76 18.78 -24.29
N LYS A 573 1.38 19.32 -25.34
CA LYS A 573 2.25 18.60 -26.30
C LYS A 573 3.70 19.09 -26.18
N ALA A 574 4.61 18.52 -26.99
CA ALA A 574 5.97 19.00 -27.13
C ALA A 574 6.02 20.49 -27.54
N SER A 575 6.89 21.29 -26.91
CA SER A 575 7.09 22.70 -27.26
C SER A 575 8.02 22.84 -28.48
N ASP A 576 8.03 24.03 -29.10
CA ASP A 576 8.91 24.33 -30.23
C ASP A 576 10.41 24.20 -29.88
N ALA A 577 10.78 24.52 -28.64
CA ALA A 577 12.14 24.31 -28.14
C ALA A 577 12.52 22.81 -28.13
N VAL A 578 11.61 21.93 -27.72
CA VAL A 578 11.83 20.47 -27.74
C VAL A 578 11.96 19.96 -29.18
N VAL A 579 11.16 20.49 -30.11
CA VAL A 579 11.25 20.19 -31.54
C VAL A 579 12.62 20.58 -32.10
N GLU A 580 13.14 21.76 -31.75
CA GLU A 580 14.44 22.25 -32.20
C GLU A 580 15.61 21.37 -31.67
N LEU A 581 15.57 20.98 -30.39
CA LEU A 581 16.56 20.06 -29.80
C LEU A 581 16.58 18.71 -30.51
N TRP A 582 15.40 18.15 -30.82
CA TRP A 582 15.28 16.90 -31.56
C TRP A 582 15.82 16.98 -32.99
N GLN A 583 15.64 18.12 -33.66
CA GLN A 583 16.18 18.33 -35.01
C GLN A 583 17.70 18.46 -35.01
N ARG A 584 18.27 19.11 -33.99
CA ARG A 584 19.73 19.28 -33.82
C ARG A 584 20.44 18.01 -33.34
N GLY A 585 19.69 16.99 -32.89
CA GLY A 585 20.25 15.77 -32.32
C GLY A 585 20.85 15.96 -30.92
N ASP A 586 20.46 17.02 -30.20
CA ASP A 586 20.90 17.24 -28.82
C ASP A 586 20.04 16.45 -27.84
N TYR A 587 20.28 15.14 -27.81
CA TYR A 587 19.53 14.22 -26.95
C TYR A 587 19.81 14.46 -25.45
N SER A 588 20.95 15.04 -25.09
CA SER A 588 21.28 15.35 -23.69
C SER A 588 20.40 16.48 -23.15
N ALA A 589 20.26 17.57 -23.92
CA ALA A 589 19.33 18.64 -23.59
C ALA A 589 17.88 18.13 -23.62
N LEU A 590 17.52 17.28 -24.59
CA LEU A 590 16.19 16.67 -24.68
C LEU A 590 15.79 15.88 -23.43
N ILE A 591 16.73 15.13 -22.84
CA ILE A 591 16.52 14.41 -21.58
C ILE A 591 16.22 15.38 -20.42
N SER A 592 16.91 16.51 -20.38
CA SER A 592 16.73 17.54 -19.35
C SER A 592 15.34 18.19 -19.46
N GLU A 593 14.91 18.49 -20.69
CA GLU A 593 13.56 18.99 -20.96
C GLU A 593 12.47 17.98 -20.61
N PHE A 594 12.69 16.69 -20.92
CA PHE A 594 11.73 15.64 -20.57
C PHE A 594 11.52 15.52 -19.05
N LYS A 595 12.61 15.59 -18.27
CA LYS A 595 12.54 15.58 -16.80
C LYS A 595 11.81 16.81 -16.26
N THR A 596 12.00 17.98 -16.88
CA THR A 596 11.31 19.21 -16.50
C THR A 596 9.81 19.14 -16.82
N PHE A 597 9.46 18.65 -18.02
CA PHE A 597 8.07 18.45 -18.46
C PHE A 597 7.30 17.52 -17.51
N TRP A 598 7.99 16.51 -16.97
CA TRP A 598 7.44 15.52 -16.05
C TRP A 598 7.86 15.69 -14.58
N HIS A 599 8.27 16.88 -14.13
CA HIS A 599 8.80 17.06 -12.76
C HIS A 599 7.90 16.49 -11.64
N SER A 600 6.57 16.56 -11.80
CA SER A 600 5.60 16.05 -10.82
C SER A 600 5.27 14.55 -10.93
N TYR A 601 5.71 13.85 -11.99
CA TYR A 601 5.33 12.45 -12.27
C TYR A 601 6.48 11.65 -12.88
N GLN A 602 6.65 10.38 -12.50
CA GLN A 602 7.60 9.51 -13.23
C GLN A 602 6.97 9.03 -14.54
N ARG A 603 7.57 9.40 -15.68
CA ARG A 603 7.18 8.94 -17.02
C ARG A 603 8.34 8.25 -17.72
N GLU A 604 8.02 7.25 -18.54
CA GLU A 604 8.98 6.51 -19.37
C GLU A 604 8.93 6.95 -20.84
N TRP A 605 10.09 6.93 -21.48
CA TRP A 605 10.25 7.14 -22.91
C TRP A 605 9.61 6.00 -23.72
N GLN A 606 8.86 6.35 -24.76
CA GLN A 606 8.20 5.39 -25.65
C GLN A 606 9.12 5.05 -26.83
N LEU A 607 10.25 4.38 -26.57
CA LEU A 607 11.34 4.23 -27.53
C LEU A 607 11.03 3.29 -28.70
N TYR A 608 9.95 2.50 -28.65
CA TYR A 608 9.46 1.79 -29.84
C TYR A 608 9.20 2.74 -31.02
N MET A 609 8.86 4.01 -30.75
CA MET A 609 8.65 5.05 -31.77
C MET A 609 9.92 5.36 -32.58
N LEU A 610 11.12 5.03 -32.08
CA LEU A 610 12.36 5.23 -32.85
C LEU A 610 12.37 4.37 -34.12
N ALA A 611 11.69 3.22 -34.14
CA ALA A 611 11.57 2.39 -35.34
C ALA A 611 10.81 3.05 -36.51
N ALA A 612 10.16 4.20 -36.28
CA ALA A 612 9.55 5.03 -37.32
C ALA A 612 10.57 5.91 -38.09
N LEU A 613 11.81 6.01 -37.61
CA LEU A 613 12.84 6.90 -38.16
C LEU A 613 13.87 6.15 -39.02
N PRO A 614 14.65 6.86 -39.85
CA PRO A 614 15.79 6.25 -40.54
C PRO A 614 16.83 5.67 -39.57
N ILE A 615 17.44 4.53 -39.96
CA ILE A 615 18.39 3.75 -39.15
C ILE A 615 19.45 4.60 -38.45
N GLU A 616 20.08 5.54 -39.15
CA GLU A 616 21.14 6.39 -38.58
C GLU A 616 20.64 7.26 -37.43
N LYS A 617 19.49 7.91 -37.60
CA LYS A 617 18.88 8.76 -36.58
C LYS A 617 18.39 7.92 -35.39
N THR A 618 17.79 6.76 -35.68
CA THR A 618 17.37 5.78 -34.68
C THR A 618 18.56 5.34 -33.83
N ALA A 619 19.69 4.96 -34.43
CA ALA A 619 20.87 4.49 -33.71
C ALA A 619 21.47 5.58 -32.80
N GLN A 620 21.58 6.82 -33.29
CA GLN A 620 22.06 7.95 -32.51
C GLN A 620 21.18 8.23 -31.29
N ALA A 621 19.85 8.28 -31.48
CA ALA A 621 18.90 8.50 -30.40
C ALA A 621 18.91 7.32 -29.41
N TRP A 622 18.88 6.08 -29.91
CA TRP A 622 18.87 4.87 -29.11
C TRP A 622 20.07 4.75 -28.18
N ASN A 623 21.28 5.03 -28.67
CA ASN A 623 22.51 4.93 -27.87
C ASN A 623 22.53 5.90 -26.67
N VAL A 624 21.78 7.01 -26.75
CA VAL A 624 21.66 7.99 -25.66
C VAL A 624 20.44 7.73 -24.79
N LEU A 625 19.25 7.63 -25.39
CA LEU A 625 17.97 7.56 -24.68
C LEU A 625 17.74 6.23 -23.96
N SER A 626 18.36 5.13 -24.41
CA SER A 626 18.31 3.82 -23.72
C SER A 626 18.87 3.84 -22.29
N LYS A 627 19.60 4.90 -21.90
CA LYS A 627 20.09 5.10 -20.53
C LYS A 627 19.00 5.61 -19.58
N GLU A 628 17.92 6.17 -20.10
CA GLU A 628 16.78 6.72 -19.34
C GLU A 628 15.66 5.68 -19.18
N PRO A 629 14.66 5.90 -18.30
CA PRO A 629 13.51 5.00 -18.18
C PRO A 629 12.72 4.88 -19.48
N HIS A 630 12.47 3.67 -20.00
CA HIS A 630 11.89 3.48 -21.33
C HIS A 630 11.18 2.13 -21.50
N VAL A 631 10.42 2.03 -22.60
CA VAL A 631 9.81 0.81 -23.14
C VAL A 631 10.03 0.72 -24.65
N GLY A 632 9.86 -0.46 -25.24
CA GLY A 632 9.82 -0.69 -26.69
C GLY A 632 11.10 -1.24 -27.32
N VAL A 633 11.93 -1.94 -26.54
CA VAL A 633 13.26 -2.44 -26.93
C VAL A 633 13.19 -3.33 -28.17
N GLU A 634 12.18 -4.19 -28.23
CA GLU A 634 11.99 -5.17 -29.30
C GLU A 634 11.86 -4.51 -30.68
N PHE A 635 11.10 -3.43 -30.84
CA PHE A 635 10.91 -2.74 -32.11
C PHE A 635 12.18 -2.02 -32.56
N VAL A 636 12.91 -1.42 -31.63
CA VAL A 636 14.18 -0.75 -31.93
C VAL A 636 15.22 -1.76 -32.39
N MET A 637 15.30 -2.91 -31.72
CA MET A 637 16.27 -3.95 -32.06
C MET A 637 15.93 -4.73 -33.33
N THR A 638 14.64 -4.92 -33.65
CA THR A 638 14.26 -5.47 -34.97
C THR A 638 14.66 -4.52 -36.10
N HIS A 639 14.54 -3.20 -35.87
CA HIS A 639 14.87 -2.19 -36.88
C HIS A 639 16.38 -1.95 -37.04
N LEU A 640 17.13 -1.87 -35.94
CA LEU A 640 18.58 -1.58 -35.96
C LEU A 640 19.46 -2.83 -36.10
N GLN A 641 18.97 -3.99 -35.68
CA GLN A 641 19.75 -5.22 -35.58
C GLN A 641 21.09 -4.97 -34.86
N LEU A 642 22.22 -5.41 -35.45
CA LEU A 642 23.55 -5.23 -34.85
C LEU A 642 23.95 -3.76 -34.64
N ALA A 643 23.43 -2.83 -35.44
CA ALA A 643 23.71 -1.40 -35.26
C ALA A 643 23.16 -0.84 -33.94
N GLY A 644 22.19 -1.53 -33.32
CA GLY A 644 21.56 -1.13 -32.05
C GLY A 644 22.22 -1.72 -30.81
N LEU A 645 23.27 -2.54 -30.94
CA LEU A 645 23.84 -3.33 -29.85
C LEU A 645 24.30 -2.48 -28.65
N GLN A 646 24.89 -1.30 -28.91
CA GLN A 646 25.35 -0.43 -27.83
C GLN A 646 24.18 0.07 -26.95
N GLY A 647 23.13 0.64 -27.55
CA GLY A 647 21.93 1.02 -26.81
C GLY A 647 21.20 -0.19 -26.20
N PHE A 648 21.30 -1.36 -26.82
CA PHE A 648 20.73 -2.60 -26.28
C PHE A 648 21.39 -3.02 -24.97
N ILE A 649 22.72 -2.89 -24.87
CA ILE A 649 23.46 -3.16 -23.63
C ILE A 649 23.00 -2.21 -22.51
N HIS A 650 22.82 -0.92 -22.81
CA HIS A 650 22.28 0.04 -21.84
C HIS A 650 20.87 -0.36 -21.39
N SER A 651 20.00 -0.69 -22.35
CA SER A 651 18.63 -1.09 -22.09
C SER A 651 18.54 -2.37 -21.26
N PHE A 652 19.27 -3.41 -21.63
CA PHE A 652 19.30 -4.69 -20.92
C PHE A 652 19.76 -4.52 -19.48
N SER A 653 20.76 -3.67 -19.23
CA SER A 653 21.24 -3.40 -17.87
C SER A 653 20.14 -2.87 -16.93
N ARG A 654 19.14 -2.18 -17.50
CA ARG A 654 18.03 -1.53 -16.80
C ARG A 654 16.75 -2.37 -16.78
N TYR A 655 16.38 -2.94 -17.92
CA TYR A 655 15.14 -3.67 -18.17
C TYR A 655 15.41 -5.08 -18.74
N PRO A 656 16.07 -5.97 -17.96
CA PRO A 656 16.45 -7.29 -18.45
C PRO A 656 15.23 -8.16 -18.83
N GLN A 657 14.06 -7.92 -18.24
CA GLN A 657 12.83 -8.64 -18.55
C GLN A 657 12.31 -8.38 -19.97
N GLU A 658 12.52 -7.17 -20.49
CA GLU A 658 12.12 -6.80 -21.85
C GLU A 658 13.22 -7.16 -22.85
N ALA A 659 14.48 -6.98 -22.45
CA ALA A 659 15.62 -7.18 -23.33
C ALA A 659 16.00 -8.67 -23.52
N LEU A 660 15.83 -9.53 -22.52
CA LEU A 660 16.29 -10.93 -22.61
C LEU A 660 15.57 -11.76 -23.70
N PRO A 661 14.24 -11.64 -23.91
CA PRO A 661 13.58 -12.30 -25.04
C PRO A 661 14.17 -11.88 -26.39
N VAL A 662 14.55 -10.61 -26.54
CA VAL A 662 15.18 -10.07 -27.74
C VAL A 662 16.63 -10.55 -27.87
N ALA A 663 17.36 -10.66 -26.75
CA ALA A 663 18.74 -11.13 -26.74
C ALA A 663 18.90 -12.56 -27.27
N GLN A 664 17.83 -13.37 -27.28
CA GLN A 664 17.82 -14.70 -27.89
C GLN A 664 18.18 -14.70 -29.38
N TYR A 665 18.14 -13.56 -30.07
CA TYR A 665 18.51 -13.42 -31.48
C TYR A 665 19.90 -12.82 -31.71
N PHE A 666 20.62 -12.43 -30.66
CA PHE A 666 21.91 -11.75 -30.76
C PHE A 666 22.99 -12.50 -29.98
N ALA A 667 24.08 -12.84 -30.64
CA ALA A 667 25.29 -13.33 -29.99
C ALA A 667 26.34 -12.23 -29.99
N ALA A 668 26.67 -11.71 -28.81
CA ALA A 668 27.69 -10.69 -28.60
C ALA A 668 28.36 -10.94 -27.24
N ILE A 669 29.67 -10.74 -27.16
CA ILE A 669 30.44 -11.03 -25.93
C ILE A 669 30.05 -10.09 -24.79
N GLU A 670 29.60 -8.88 -25.12
CA GLU A 670 29.17 -7.83 -24.19
C GLU A 670 27.84 -8.18 -23.49
N LEU A 671 27.03 -9.06 -24.09
CA LEU A 671 25.79 -9.54 -23.47
C LEU A 671 26.07 -10.59 -22.39
N ALA A 672 27.18 -11.33 -22.49
CA ALA A 672 27.44 -12.47 -21.63
C ALA A 672 27.43 -12.13 -20.12
N PRO A 673 28.07 -11.04 -19.64
CA PRO A 673 28.00 -10.66 -18.22
C PRO A 673 26.58 -10.32 -17.74
N LEU A 674 25.76 -9.68 -18.58
CA LEU A 674 24.38 -9.32 -18.26
C LEU A 674 23.50 -10.57 -18.17
N ILE A 675 23.72 -11.53 -19.07
CA ILE A 675 22.98 -12.79 -19.12
C ILE A 675 23.41 -13.71 -17.98
N ALA A 676 24.70 -13.77 -17.63
CA ALA A 676 25.16 -14.50 -16.46
C ALA A 676 24.57 -13.94 -15.15
N ARG A 677 24.42 -12.61 -15.06
CA ARG A 677 23.68 -11.99 -13.94
C ARG A 677 22.20 -12.36 -13.96
N ALA A 678 21.54 -12.35 -15.12
CA ALA A 678 20.14 -12.76 -15.23
C ALA A 678 19.94 -14.23 -14.82
N PHE A 679 20.83 -15.11 -15.29
CA PHE A 679 20.89 -16.52 -14.92
C PHE A 679 21.04 -16.72 -13.41
N ASN A 680 22.03 -16.07 -12.79
CA ASN A 680 22.33 -16.30 -11.37
C ASN A 680 21.35 -15.59 -10.42
N LYS A 681 20.90 -14.37 -10.76
CA LYS A 681 20.20 -13.47 -9.82
C LYS A 681 18.71 -13.26 -10.10
N LEU A 682 18.25 -13.45 -11.34
CA LEU A 682 16.89 -13.08 -11.75
C LEU A 682 16.04 -14.34 -11.97
N LYS A 683 15.34 -14.79 -10.91
CA LYS A 683 14.57 -16.05 -10.89
C LYS A 683 13.64 -16.22 -12.10
N THR A 684 12.91 -15.17 -12.48
CA THR A 684 11.94 -15.21 -13.59
C THR A 684 12.60 -15.30 -14.97
N LEU A 685 13.86 -14.87 -15.08
CA LEU A 685 14.60 -14.78 -16.34
C LEU A 685 15.66 -15.89 -16.49
N ARG A 686 15.86 -16.69 -15.43
CA ARG A 686 16.92 -17.70 -15.36
C ARG A 686 16.87 -18.71 -16.50
N GLN A 687 15.69 -19.21 -16.83
CA GLN A 687 15.54 -20.24 -17.87
C GLN A 687 15.85 -19.69 -19.26
N ASP A 688 15.44 -18.46 -19.55
CA ASP A 688 15.74 -17.80 -20.83
C ASP A 688 17.23 -17.45 -20.91
N ALA A 689 17.84 -17.03 -19.80
CA ALA A 689 19.27 -16.76 -19.72
C ALA A 689 20.08 -18.05 -19.91
N ARG A 690 19.65 -19.17 -19.30
CA ARG A 690 20.24 -20.50 -19.51
C ARG A 690 20.13 -20.91 -20.98
N SER A 691 18.96 -20.71 -21.59
CA SER A 691 18.74 -21.00 -23.02
C SER A 691 19.72 -20.23 -23.91
N TRP A 692 19.96 -18.94 -23.61
CA TRP A 692 20.93 -18.14 -24.36
C TRP A 692 22.37 -18.65 -24.18
N LEU A 693 22.79 -18.95 -22.95
CA LEU A 693 24.14 -19.44 -22.64
C LEU A 693 24.44 -20.75 -23.39
N LEU A 694 23.46 -21.67 -23.44
CA LEU A 694 23.58 -22.93 -24.17
C LEU A 694 23.48 -22.76 -25.69
N LYS A 695 22.74 -21.75 -26.17
CA LYS A 695 22.61 -21.44 -27.60
C LYS A 695 23.88 -20.79 -28.16
N TYR A 696 24.55 -19.95 -27.38
CA TYR A 696 25.75 -19.19 -27.80
C TYR A 696 26.94 -19.43 -26.85
N PRO A 697 27.41 -20.69 -26.69
CA PRO A 697 28.41 -21.03 -25.68
C PRO A 697 29.78 -20.41 -25.93
N GLU A 698 30.18 -20.18 -27.19
CA GLU A 698 31.45 -19.54 -27.52
C GLU A 698 31.46 -18.05 -27.12
N HIS A 699 30.41 -17.29 -27.46
CA HIS A 699 30.23 -15.90 -27.03
C HIS A 699 30.09 -15.78 -25.52
N ALA A 700 29.35 -16.70 -24.90
CA ALA A 700 29.18 -16.75 -23.45
C ALA A 700 30.53 -16.94 -22.74
N ILE A 701 31.30 -17.98 -23.10
CA ILE A 701 32.58 -18.27 -22.46
C ILE A 701 33.58 -17.15 -22.71
N THR A 702 33.66 -16.64 -23.95
CA THR A 702 34.60 -15.58 -24.32
C THR A 702 34.35 -14.30 -23.52
N GLY A 703 33.08 -13.90 -23.33
CA GLY A 703 32.70 -12.73 -22.55
C GLY A 703 32.79 -12.91 -21.03
N LEU A 704 32.66 -14.15 -20.53
CA LEU A 704 32.64 -14.43 -19.08
C LEU A 704 34.02 -14.76 -18.49
N LEU A 705 34.95 -15.30 -19.29
CA LEU A 705 36.25 -15.76 -18.80
C LEU A 705 37.05 -14.65 -18.08
N PRO A 706 37.10 -13.39 -18.58
CA PRO A 706 37.75 -12.30 -17.86
C PRO A 706 37.16 -12.03 -16.47
N ALA A 707 35.83 -12.04 -16.34
CA ALA A 707 35.18 -11.83 -15.05
C ALA A 707 35.39 -13.02 -14.10
N ALA A 708 35.41 -14.25 -14.63
CA ALA A 708 35.62 -15.46 -13.84
C ALA A 708 37.02 -15.55 -13.22
N LEU A 709 38.05 -15.06 -13.93
CA LEU A 709 39.46 -15.04 -13.49
C LEU A 709 39.90 -13.71 -12.86
N GLY A 710 39.02 -12.70 -12.88
CA GLY A 710 39.27 -11.37 -12.35
C GLY A 710 39.13 -11.24 -10.82
N LYS A 711 38.91 -10.02 -10.35
CA LYS A 711 38.78 -9.70 -8.92
C LYS A 711 37.55 -10.35 -8.30
N ALA A 712 37.67 -10.78 -7.04
CA ALA A 712 36.56 -11.33 -6.27
C ALA A 712 35.42 -10.30 -6.12
N GLY A 713 34.19 -10.75 -6.39
CA GLY A 713 32.99 -9.92 -6.36
C GLY A 713 31.84 -10.53 -7.14
N GLU A 714 30.73 -9.80 -7.26
CA GLU A 714 29.50 -10.30 -7.89
C GLU A 714 29.69 -10.73 -9.35
N ALA A 715 30.47 -9.98 -10.12
CA ALA A 715 30.74 -10.31 -11.53
C ALA A 715 31.44 -11.68 -11.65
N GLN A 716 32.39 -11.97 -10.76
CA GLN A 716 33.07 -13.26 -10.71
C GLN A 716 32.11 -14.38 -10.28
N ASP A 717 31.30 -14.16 -9.24
CA ASP A 717 30.32 -15.14 -8.77
C ASP A 717 29.34 -15.53 -9.92
N ASN A 718 28.80 -14.54 -10.64
CA ASN A 718 27.89 -14.76 -11.77
C ASN A 718 28.58 -15.49 -12.93
N ALA A 719 29.80 -15.07 -13.30
CA ALA A 719 30.55 -15.67 -14.40
C ALA A 719 30.92 -17.12 -14.10
N ARG A 720 31.41 -17.43 -12.90
CA ARG A 720 31.77 -18.80 -12.50
C ARG A 720 30.56 -19.72 -12.43
N ALA A 721 29.41 -19.23 -11.94
CA ALA A 721 28.16 -20.00 -11.94
C ALA A 721 27.74 -20.38 -13.37
N ALA A 722 27.73 -19.41 -14.30
CA ALA A 722 27.40 -19.66 -15.70
C ALA A 722 28.41 -20.58 -16.40
N LEU A 723 29.72 -20.40 -16.18
CA LEU A 723 30.75 -21.28 -16.73
C LEU A 723 30.63 -22.71 -16.20
N ARG A 724 30.30 -22.89 -14.93
CA ARG A 724 30.05 -24.22 -14.35
C ARG A 724 28.87 -24.90 -15.01
N MET A 725 27.73 -24.21 -15.12
CA MET A 725 26.56 -24.72 -15.83
C MET A 725 26.92 -25.14 -17.26
N LEU A 726 27.72 -24.33 -17.97
CA LEU A 726 28.21 -24.68 -19.30
C LEU A 726 29.10 -25.93 -19.29
N THR A 727 30.01 -26.08 -18.32
CA THR A 727 30.86 -27.28 -18.20
C THR A 727 30.06 -28.55 -17.89
N GLU A 728 29.06 -28.47 -17.01
CA GLU A 728 28.14 -29.56 -16.68
C GLU A 728 27.28 -29.97 -17.89
N ASN A 729 27.02 -29.05 -18.82
CA ASN A 729 26.34 -29.30 -20.09
C ASN A 729 27.31 -29.62 -21.25
N GLY A 730 28.55 -30.03 -20.94
CA GLY A 730 29.49 -30.58 -21.93
C GLY A 730 30.39 -29.57 -22.65
N HIS A 731 30.35 -28.28 -22.28
CA HIS A 731 31.16 -27.23 -22.92
C HIS A 731 32.56 -27.04 -22.29
N GLN A 732 33.02 -27.97 -21.44
CA GLN A 732 34.37 -27.93 -20.87
C GLN A 732 35.49 -27.90 -21.93
N PRO A 733 35.45 -28.68 -23.03
CA PRO A 733 36.48 -28.61 -24.07
C PRO A 733 36.56 -27.23 -24.74
N LEU A 734 35.41 -26.57 -24.94
CA LEU A 734 35.34 -25.23 -25.51
C LEU A 734 35.93 -24.18 -24.57
N LEU A 735 35.69 -24.29 -23.26
CA LEU A 735 36.33 -23.44 -22.25
C LEU A 735 37.86 -23.54 -22.30
N GLN A 736 38.40 -24.75 -22.39
CA GLN A 736 39.84 -24.97 -22.50
C GLN A 736 40.40 -24.49 -23.84
N GLU A 737 39.66 -24.62 -24.93
CA GLU A 737 40.03 -24.07 -26.25
C GLU A 737 40.14 -22.55 -26.21
N ILE A 738 39.12 -21.85 -25.69
CA ILE A 738 39.13 -20.38 -25.57
C ILE A 738 40.25 -19.91 -24.64
N ALA A 739 40.51 -20.61 -23.55
CA ALA A 739 41.64 -20.32 -22.66
C ALA A 739 42.99 -20.38 -23.41
N ARG A 740 43.17 -21.38 -24.28
CA ARG A 740 44.39 -21.53 -25.11
C ARG A 740 44.56 -20.39 -26.12
N ARG A 741 43.47 -19.81 -26.64
CA ARG A 741 43.51 -18.67 -27.58
C ARG A 741 44.12 -17.38 -26.98
N TYR A 742 44.18 -17.24 -25.66
CA TYR A 742 44.89 -16.13 -25.00
C TYR A 742 46.42 -16.22 -25.14
N ASN A 743 46.97 -17.38 -25.54
CA ASN A 743 48.41 -17.64 -25.67
C ASN A 743 49.20 -17.32 -24.37
N GLN A 744 48.59 -17.54 -23.21
CA GLN A 744 49.17 -17.32 -21.88
C GLN A 744 49.01 -18.60 -21.04
N PRO A 745 50.10 -19.23 -20.56
CA PRO A 745 50.02 -20.45 -19.76
C PRO A 745 49.25 -20.21 -18.44
N GLU A 746 49.37 -19.01 -17.86
CA GLU A 746 48.69 -18.63 -16.62
C GLU A 746 47.16 -18.69 -16.73
N VAL A 747 46.61 -18.37 -17.91
CA VAL A 747 45.16 -18.45 -18.19
C VAL A 747 44.70 -19.90 -18.21
N THR A 748 45.48 -20.78 -18.83
CA THR A 748 45.15 -22.21 -18.93
C THR A 748 45.24 -22.88 -17.55
N ASP A 749 46.27 -22.54 -16.76
CA ASP A 749 46.43 -23.02 -15.38
C ASP A 749 45.28 -22.54 -14.48
N ALA A 750 44.88 -21.26 -14.62
CA ALA A 750 43.76 -20.71 -13.85
C ALA A 750 42.42 -21.36 -14.20
N VAL A 751 42.19 -21.72 -15.47
CA VAL A 751 41.00 -22.48 -15.90
C VAL A 751 41.01 -23.90 -15.37
N ASN A 752 42.16 -24.59 -15.40
CA ASN A 752 42.28 -25.93 -14.81
C ASN A 752 42.07 -25.90 -13.29
N ALA A 753 42.57 -24.88 -12.60
CA ALA A 753 42.31 -24.67 -11.18
C ALA A 753 40.82 -24.40 -10.90
N LEU A 754 40.14 -23.63 -11.76
CA LEU A 754 38.69 -23.40 -11.67
C LEU A 754 37.90 -24.71 -11.80
N LEU A 755 38.30 -25.60 -12.70
CA LEU A 755 37.67 -26.91 -12.92
C LEU A 755 37.96 -27.91 -11.78
N ALA A 756 39.02 -27.70 -11.01
CA ALA A 756 39.44 -28.58 -9.90
C ALA A 756 38.91 -28.15 -8.51
N LEU A 757 38.12 -27.08 -8.42
CA LEU A 757 37.55 -26.59 -7.15
C LEU A 757 36.61 -27.62 -6.51
N ASP A 758 36.73 -27.81 -5.19
CA ASP A 758 35.81 -28.65 -4.42
C ASP A 758 34.39 -28.07 -4.49
N ALA A 759 33.39 -28.94 -4.67
CA ALA A 759 32.00 -28.54 -4.70
C ALA A 759 31.54 -27.86 -3.38
N LEU A 760 32.20 -28.13 -2.25
CA LEU A 760 31.96 -27.44 -0.98
C LEU A 760 32.47 -25.99 -0.96
N ASP A 761 33.42 -25.62 -1.82
CA ASP A 761 33.90 -24.23 -1.94
C ASP A 761 32.93 -23.37 -2.78
N ASN A 762 31.84 -23.95 -3.27
CA ASN A 762 30.79 -23.26 -4.04
C ASN A 762 29.80 -22.51 -3.15
N HIS A 763 30.31 -21.59 -2.34
CA HIS A 763 29.49 -20.68 -1.53
C HIS A 763 29.68 -19.22 -1.99
N PRO A 764 28.73 -18.31 -1.72
CA PRO A 764 28.89 -16.89 -2.03
C PRO A 764 30.15 -16.29 -1.39
N THR A 765 30.79 -15.35 -2.08
CA THR A 765 31.96 -14.63 -1.57
C THR A 765 31.64 -13.86 -0.27
N LYS A 766 30.40 -13.36 -0.15
CA LYS A 766 29.87 -12.70 1.06
C LYS A 766 28.69 -13.50 1.61
N ILE A 767 28.86 -14.09 2.80
CA ILE A 767 27.81 -14.85 3.49
C ILE A 767 26.67 -13.89 3.92
N PRO A 768 25.42 -14.11 3.49
CA PRO A 768 24.30 -13.26 3.85
C PRO A 768 23.94 -13.32 5.35
N THR A 769 23.74 -12.17 6.02
CA THR A 769 23.36 -12.07 7.44
C THR A 769 21.93 -12.53 7.69
N LEU A 770 21.72 -13.51 8.59
CA LEU A 770 20.40 -14.08 8.87
C LEU A 770 19.37 -12.99 9.30
N PRO A 771 18.11 -13.11 8.87
CA PRO A 771 17.07 -12.14 9.20
C PRO A 771 16.67 -12.22 10.68
N ALA A 772 16.12 -11.14 11.23
CA ALA A 772 15.75 -11.06 12.65
C ALA A 772 14.73 -12.11 13.11
N PHE A 773 13.87 -12.60 12.21
CA PHE A 773 12.91 -13.67 12.51
C PHE A 773 13.56 -15.05 12.65
N TYR A 774 14.82 -15.21 12.26
CA TYR A 774 15.54 -16.49 12.36
C TYR A 774 15.98 -16.73 13.81
N GLN A 775 15.07 -17.27 14.62
CA GLN A 775 15.25 -17.54 16.05
C GLN A 775 15.11 -19.04 16.34
N PRO A 776 16.06 -19.88 15.90
CA PRO A 776 15.95 -21.34 15.98
C PRO A 776 15.92 -21.90 17.40
N SER A 777 16.24 -21.08 18.41
CA SER A 777 16.06 -21.42 19.82
C SER A 777 14.59 -21.66 20.21
N LEU A 778 13.65 -21.10 19.45
CA LEU A 778 12.20 -21.26 19.64
C LEU A 778 11.61 -22.46 18.90
N TRP A 779 12.42 -23.15 18.09
CA TRP A 779 11.94 -24.12 17.11
C TRP A 779 12.29 -25.55 17.51
N THR A 780 11.62 -26.49 16.86
CA THR A 780 11.94 -27.91 16.91
C THR A 780 13.33 -28.13 16.36
N ARG A 781 14.28 -28.56 17.20
CA ARG A 781 15.68 -28.74 16.79
C ARG A 781 15.85 -30.04 15.99
N PRO A 782 16.64 -30.03 14.90
CA PRO A 782 17.06 -31.25 14.25
C PRO A 782 17.85 -32.15 15.20
N VAL A 783 17.65 -33.46 15.05
CA VAL A 783 18.18 -34.51 15.93
C VAL A 783 19.12 -35.41 15.13
N LEU A 784 20.30 -35.69 15.67
CA LEU A 784 21.27 -36.60 15.05
C LEU A 784 20.77 -38.05 15.07
N LYS A 785 20.93 -38.77 13.94
CA LYS A 785 20.56 -40.20 13.84
C LYS A 785 21.39 -41.09 14.78
N ALA A 786 22.63 -40.71 15.06
CA ALA A 786 23.59 -41.55 15.75
C ALA A 786 23.34 -41.69 17.27
N ASN A 787 22.82 -40.64 17.91
CA ASN A 787 22.75 -40.55 19.38
C ASN A 787 21.48 -39.86 19.91
N ALA A 788 20.54 -39.51 19.03
CA ALA A 788 19.31 -38.79 19.36
C ALA A 788 19.50 -37.45 20.10
N GLN A 789 20.69 -36.84 20.01
CA GLN A 789 20.95 -35.50 20.55
C GLN A 789 20.58 -34.40 19.56
N SER A 790 20.14 -33.26 20.08
CA SER A 790 19.73 -32.11 19.27
C SER A 790 20.91 -31.24 18.83
N LEU A 791 20.77 -30.57 17.69
CA LEU A 791 21.78 -29.61 17.23
C LEU A 791 21.87 -28.38 18.17
N PRO A 792 23.09 -27.97 18.58
CA PRO A 792 23.30 -26.74 19.34
C PRO A 792 23.08 -25.48 18.48
N ASP A 793 22.90 -24.32 19.12
CA ASP A 793 22.64 -23.04 18.43
C ASP A 793 23.72 -22.67 17.40
N SER A 794 24.98 -23.00 17.69
CA SER A 794 26.09 -22.78 16.75
C SER A 794 25.92 -23.56 15.45
N ALA A 795 25.38 -24.78 15.51
CA ALA A 795 25.12 -25.62 14.34
C ALA A 795 23.88 -25.11 13.57
N LEU A 796 22.85 -24.65 14.28
CA LEU A 796 21.65 -24.06 13.67
C LEU A 796 21.99 -22.76 12.93
N LEU A 797 22.91 -21.95 13.46
CA LEU A 797 23.45 -20.79 12.76
C LEU A 797 24.05 -21.18 11.39
N ARG A 798 24.88 -22.23 11.34
CA ARG A 798 25.50 -22.71 10.09
C ARG A 798 24.50 -23.32 9.13
N LEU A 799 23.51 -24.04 9.63
CA LEU A 799 22.40 -24.54 8.83
C LEU A 799 21.63 -23.38 8.19
N GLY A 800 21.31 -22.33 8.96
CA GLY A 800 20.68 -21.12 8.46
C GLY A 800 21.50 -20.43 7.36
N GLU A 801 22.81 -20.27 7.55
CA GLU A 801 23.71 -19.70 6.53
C GLU A 801 23.66 -20.49 5.22
N MET A 802 23.77 -21.82 5.28
CA MET A 802 23.72 -22.69 4.10
C MET A 802 22.36 -22.65 3.39
N LEU A 803 21.26 -22.56 4.15
CA LEU A 803 19.92 -22.46 3.58
C LEU A 803 19.72 -21.17 2.78
N ARG A 804 20.54 -20.14 3.00
CA ARG A 804 20.52 -18.87 2.25
C ARG A 804 21.40 -18.85 1.01
N PHE A 805 22.20 -19.89 0.79
CA PHE A 805 22.96 -19.99 -0.46
C PHE A 805 22.00 -20.18 -1.65
N PRO A 806 22.36 -19.73 -2.86
CA PRO A 806 21.60 -20.04 -4.07
C PRO A 806 21.41 -21.56 -4.20
N GLN A 807 20.19 -22.00 -4.47
CA GLN A 807 19.77 -23.42 -4.47
C GLN A 807 19.01 -23.81 -5.75
N GLU A 808 18.96 -22.92 -6.74
CA GLU A 808 18.01 -23.06 -7.86
C GLU A 808 18.46 -23.99 -8.98
N GLU A 809 19.72 -24.43 -8.98
CA GLU A 809 20.25 -25.38 -9.97
C GLU A 809 20.73 -26.68 -9.30
N ALA A 810 21.45 -26.57 -8.19
CA ALA A 810 21.85 -27.70 -7.37
C ALA A 810 21.84 -27.35 -5.88
N LEU A 811 21.48 -28.33 -5.04
CA LEU A 811 21.59 -28.19 -3.58
C LEU A 811 23.06 -28.10 -3.17
N TYR A 812 23.37 -27.13 -2.31
CA TYR A 812 24.71 -27.02 -1.74
C TYR A 812 25.12 -28.33 -1.04
N PRO A 813 26.28 -28.94 -1.35
CA PRO A 813 26.64 -30.27 -0.84
C PRO A 813 26.68 -30.37 0.69
N GLY A 814 26.94 -29.26 1.39
CA GLY A 814 26.87 -29.20 2.85
C GLY A 814 25.49 -29.52 3.42
N LEU A 815 24.41 -29.15 2.72
CA LEU A 815 23.04 -29.47 3.12
C LEU A 815 22.76 -30.97 2.98
N LEU A 816 23.35 -31.64 1.98
CA LEU A 816 23.25 -33.10 1.84
C LEU A 816 23.93 -33.83 3.01
N GLN A 817 25.06 -33.32 3.50
CA GLN A 817 25.72 -33.86 4.70
C GLN A 817 24.84 -33.72 5.95
N VAL A 818 24.16 -32.58 6.13
CA VAL A 818 23.22 -32.38 7.24
C VAL A 818 22.03 -33.34 7.15
N LYS A 819 21.46 -33.53 5.95
CA LYS A 819 20.38 -34.51 5.69
C LYS A 819 20.81 -35.95 5.97
N ALA A 820 22.07 -36.29 5.70
CA ALA A 820 22.60 -37.60 6.03
C ALA A 820 22.71 -37.80 7.56
N ALA A 821 23.12 -36.76 8.30
CA ALA A 821 23.40 -36.83 9.73
C ALA A 821 22.17 -36.74 10.65
N CYS A 822 21.11 -36.00 10.27
CA CYS A 822 19.94 -35.76 11.10
C CYS A 822 18.71 -36.58 10.66
N THR A 823 17.80 -36.91 11.59
CA THR A 823 16.55 -37.62 11.27
C THR A 823 15.68 -36.77 10.34
N ALA A 824 14.99 -37.42 9.39
CA ALA A 824 14.16 -36.72 8.40
C ALA A 824 13.01 -35.93 9.07
N ASP A 825 12.34 -36.52 10.05
CA ASP A 825 11.22 -35.91 10.76
C ASP A 825 11.63 -34.64 11.52
N SER A 826 12.79 -34.66 12.20
CA SER A 826 13.26 -33.49 12.94
C SER A 826 13.70 -32.35 12.02
N LEU A 827 14.22 -32.65 10.83
CA LEU A 827 14.53 -31.66 9.80
C LEU A 827 13.26 -31.07 9.18
N ALA A 828 12.22 -31.91 8.98
CA ALA A 828 10.94 -31.46 8.46
C ALA A 828 10.23 -30.51 9.43
N GLU A 829 10.16 -30.84 10.72
CA GLU A 829 9.58 -29.95 11.73
C GLU A 829 10.36 -28.64 11.86
N PHE A 830 11.69 -28.68 11.86
CA PHE A 830 12.52 -27.47 11.83
C PHE A 830 12.21 -26.57 10.62
N ALA A 831 12.02 -27.17 9.44
CA ALA A 831 11.68 -26.43 8.23
C ALA A 831 10.29 -25.80 8.29
N TRP A 832 9.31 -26.50 8.88
CA TRP A 832 7.97 -25.97 9.13
C TRP A 832 7.97 -24.82 10.14
N ASP A 833 8.77 -24.90 11.21
CA ASP A 833 8.93 -23.82 12.17
C ASP A 833 9.59 -22.59 11.55
N LEU A 834 10.62 -22.79 10.72
CA LEU A 834 11.24 -21.72 9.93
C LEU A 834 10.25 -21.06 8.96
N PHE A 835 9.45 -21.85 8.25
CA PHE A 835 8.42 -21.35 7.35
C PHE A 835 7.34 -20.54 8.09
N THR A 836 6.88 -21.06 9.24
CA THR A 836 5.91 -20.39 10.10
C THR A 836 6.47 -19.07 10.62
N ALA A 837 7.75 -19.04 11.03
CA ALA A 837 8.43 -17.81 11.45
C ALA A 837 8.54 -16.78 10.31
N TRP A 838 8.83 -17.22 9.08
CA TRP A 838 8.86 -16.35 7.89
C TRP A 838 7.47 -15.77 7.57
N GLN A 839 6.41 -16.57 7.64
CA GLN A 839 5.03 -16.08 7.48
C GLN A 839 4.62 -15.12 8.61
N THR A 840 5.09 -15.39 9.82
CA THR A 840 4.87 -14.55 11.00
C THR A 840 5.62 -13.22 10.89
N ALA A 841 6.68 -13.15 10.09
CA ALA A 841 7.38 -11.91 9.76
C ALA A 841 6.80 -11.18 8.52
N GLY A 842 5.63 -11.60 8.03
CA GLY A 842 4.96 -10.99 6.88
C GLY A 842 5.46 -11.49 5.53
N ALA A 843 6.05 -12.69 5.49
CA ALA A 843 6.56 -13.36 4.30
C ALA A 843 7.43 -12.43 3.41
N PRO A 844 8.49 -11.79 3.97
CA PRO A 844 9.32 -10.87 3.21
C PRO A 844 9.93 -11.56 1.99
N SER A 845 9.66 -11.02 0.80
CA SER A 845 10.04 -11.63 -0.48
C SER A 845 11.55 -11.84 -0.64
N LYS A 846 12.37 -10.97 -0.04
CA LYS A 846 13.84 -11.11 -0.01
C LYS A 846 14.33 -12.34 0.76
N GLU A 847 13.50 -12.88 1.65
CA GLU A 847 13.82 -14.03 2.50
C GLU A 847 13.01 -15.27 2.10
N SER A 848 12.58 -15.38 0.83
CA SER A 848 11.81 -16.52 0.32
C SER A 848 12.53 -17.87 0.40
N TRP A 849 13.83 -17.89 0.72
CA TRP A 849 14.58 -19.11 0.99
C TRP A 849 14.01 -19.91 2.17
N ALA A 850 13.33 -19.25 3.12
CA ALA A 850 12.65 -19.91 4.23
C ALA A 850 11.50 -20.81 3.73
N PHE A 851 10.82 -20.41 2.65
CA PHE A 851 9.85 -21.27 1.96
C PHE A 851 10.54 -22.40 1.19
N THR A 852 11.62 -22.11 0.48
CA THR A 852 12.41 -23.13 -0.25
C THR A 852 12.97 -24.20 0.70
N ALA A 853 13.28 -23.85 1.95
CA ALA A 853 13.79 -24.77 2.95
C ALA A 853 12.83 -25.95 3.22
N LEU A 854 11.51 -25.78 3.04
CA LEU A 854 10.55 -26.87 3.09
C LEU A 854 10.88 -27.95 2.06
N GLY A 855 11.11 -27.58 0.80
CA GLY A 855 11.47 -28.55 -0.26
C GLY A 855 12.88 -29.16 -0.09
N VAL A 856 13.76 -28.46 0.63
CA VAL A 856 15.15 -28.91 0.87
C VAL A 856 15.21 -29.92 2.00
N LEU A 857 14.54 -29.62 3.12
CA LEU A 857 14.65 -30.35 4.38
C LEU A 857 13.47 -31.28 4.66
N ALA A 858 12.25 -30.94 4.24
CA ALA A 858 11.07 -31.77 4.43
C ALA A 858 10.84 -32.70 3.23
N THR A 859 10.45 -33.94 3.49
CA THR A 859 9.75 -34.77 2.50
C THR A 859 8.29 -34.30 2.43
N MET A 860 7.67 -34.29 1.25
CA MET A 860 6.32 -33.76 1.01
C MET A 860 5.18 -34.54 1.69
N THR A 861 5.19 -34.58 3.02
CA THR A 861 4.06 -35.00 3.85
C THR A 861 3.90 -33.96 4.94
N PRO A 862 2.82 -33.15 4.94
CA PRO A 862 2.52 -32.32 6.09
C PRO A 862 2.29 -33.21 7.31
N PRO A 863 2.68 -32.79 8.52
CA PRO A 863 2.28 -33.48 9.73
C PRO A 863 0.75 -33.57 9.76
N ALA A 864 0.22 -34.74 10.08
CA ALA A 864 -1.22 -34.91 10.26
C ALA A 864 -1.66 -34.01 11.42
N ASN A 865 -2.51 -33.03 11.11
CA ASN A 865 -3.25 -32.26 12.12
C ASN A 865 -4.20 -33.17 12.89
#